data_AF-A0A7X6MV86-F1
#
_entry.id   AF-A0A7X6MV86-F1
#
_cell.length_a   1.000
_cell.length_b   1.000
_cell.length_c   1.000
_cell.angle_alpha   90.00
_cell.angle_beta   90.00
_cell.angle_gamma   90.00
#
_symmetry.space_group_name_H-M   'P 1'
#
loop_
_entity.id
_entity.type
_entity.pdbx_description
1 polymer ?
#
loop_
_entity_poly.entity_id
_entity_poly.type
_entity_poly.pdbx_seq_one_letter_code
_entity_poly.pdbx_strand_id
1 'polypeptide(L)'
;MEPIRTPTTTRALPAAEQTGEVVIDAPPALPRHTPVSPLTRLLPLVLVVAVAGMIAVYATSGAFASRGPASMMFPIMMAVSAIGTVAYSFRGNGRASQLHRDRCEYLRYLDGIDAATGETALSQWLALTAEHPTPGRLWTLAGGARMWKRRPGDPKFCEVRIGVGDRPLSTRLVAGGTDLGRDSDPVTASALAQLIRRRSLVADAPVTVNLCRLGHVTVSGPRASARALLRAVVCQLAVAHSPRHVRIAAVVDGSTTADWEWLKWLAHHWYPDGRAAATALRLSTLADLPAAAPPVHTVVIVDSATASAATPVPGAGVTLVSVVGPADAAAIARSDLHLDLGADVVRCEVAPLQPDQMSQEQAITCARRLARYRCAPVPDDSGWPALIGIGDPAAIEPPNNWSTSDPQRFLRVPVGRCADGAPLHLDLKEAAHDGMGPHGLCVGATGSGKSEFLRTLVLGLITTHSPEELNLILVDFKGGATFLGLQRARHISALITNLAEEELLVTRMADALAGEMTRRQELLRAAGNLSNIAEYRRRTDLPALPALLIVVDEFSELLQQHPDFAELFVAIGRLGRSLGIHLLLASQRLDEGRLRGLDSHLSYRVCLKTFSPNESRSVLGVADAYELPNTPGAAYLKTPSGEIIRFQTAFVSAPSTVPESLSQIPQAPLRPRRFTGSWAGADPRPAVPATTTVLQQVVDRLAGHGTPAHQVWLPPLPRAVPLSDVLLSDSEPLEVAIGLIDRPFEQRRDRLMLELGGAEGNVAIVGGPQSGKSTAVKTLAVALAATHHPRDLAIYCLDFGGGALNALRALPHVGAVAGRADTDLVRRTVAELHALVSAREARFTALGIGSMAEYRIRRGGGDIDDPFGDVFLIIDGWSTFRAELDSLEPSITALTVQGLSLGVHVVVTASRWAEFRPALKDQLGTRIELRLGDPAESEMDRKRARLLVQSAPGRGLTREGRELLIALPRLDGTPSDAGIGTSLTRVGDTLRAQYGDARAPAVRLLPTRVRRPELGPTPRARPATEVLLGVGERELAPVLVDFAAQPDLMILGDTGCGKSTALRALCRDLVAVNDPSNVQLLIVDFRRALLGAVESEHLAGYASSAGALDIALPRVLETLRNRMPGPEVAQRQLRDRSWWTGPELYVVVDDYDLVTGGGTSPLSPLLHYLPHARDLGLHLVLARRSGGAARAMFDPVLAGVKDLGCMGLMMSASPDDGVLLGSARPVRLPPGRGTLITRSAPDQLVQVTLPDGVDPG
;
A
#
# COMPACT_ATOMS: atom_id res chain seq x y z
N MET A 1 19.96 -81.80 -38.95
CA MET A 1 19.47 -80.74 -39.87
C MET A 1 19.54 -79.44 -39.12
N GLU A 2 20.09 -78.40 -39.75
CA GLU A 2 20.33 -77.07 -39.18
C GLU A 2 19.10 -76.48 -38.46
N PRO A 3 19.30 -75.68 -37.39
CA PRO A 3 18.23 -75.00 -36.69
C PRO A 3 17.79 -73.76 -37.48
N ILE A 4 16.51 -73.71 -37.82
CA ILE A 4 15.88 -72.54 -38.42
C ILE A 4 15.82 -71.43 -37.35
N ARG A 5 16.42 -70.28 -37.69
CA ARG A 5 16.42 -69.04 -36.92
C ARG A 5 14.99 -68.50 -36.76
N THR A 6 14.59 -68.23 -35.53
CA THR A 6 13.43 -67.41 -35.15
C THR A 6 13.83 -65.93 -35.10
N PRO A 7 12.99 -65.00 -35.59
CA PRO A 7 13.04 -63.60 -35.18
C PRO A 7 11.87 -63.23 -34.24
N THR A 8 12.27 -62.66 -33.10
CA THR A 8 11.64 -61.55 -32.32
C THR A 8 10.23 -61.69 -31.73
N THR A 9 10.22 -62.14 -30.48
CA THR A 9 9.49 -61.61 -29.30
C THR A 9 8.25 -60.73 -29.51
N THR A 10 7.09 -61.36 -29.62
CA THR A 10 5.79 -60.78 -29.24
C THR A 10 5.64 -60.84 -27.72
N ARG A 11 5.27 -59.72 -27.08
CA ARG A 11 5.18 -59.61 -25.62
C ARG A 11 3.87 -60.25 -25.15
N ALA A 12 3.93 -61.51 -24.71
CA ALA A 12 2.78 -62.24 -24.18
C ALA A 12 2.08 -61.46 -23.05
N LEU A 13 0.75 -61.54 -22.99
CA LEU A 13 -0.06 -61.04 -21.87
C LEU A 13 0.56 -61.53 -20.54
N PRO A 14 0.64 -60.68 -19.49
CA PRO A 14 1.20 -61.09 -18.21
C PRO A 14 0.38 -62.27 -17.67
N ALA A 15 1.07 -63.37 -17.39
CA ALA A 15 0.49 -64.54 -16.76
C ALA A 15 -0.19 -64.13 -15.44
N ALA A 16 -1.39 -64.67 -15.19
CA ALA A 16 -2.10 -64.47 -13.93
C ALA A 16 -1.18 -64.78 -12.73
N GLU A 17 -1.30 -64.04 -11.63
CA GLU A 17 -0.58 -64.32 -10.39
C GLU A 17 -0.80 -65.78 -9.98
N GLN A 18 0.24 -66.60 -10.12
CA GLN A 18 0.23 -67.99 -9.69
C GLN A 18 0.38 -68.00 -8.18
N THR A 19 -0.64 -68.46 -7.46
CA THR A 19 -0.71 -68.37 -5.99
C THR A 19 -0.07 -69.57 -5.28
N GLY A 20 0.53 -70.50 -6.04
CA GLY A 20 1.28 -71.65 -5.51
C GLY A 20 1.42 -72.80 -6.50
N GLU A 21 2.36 -73.71 -6.24
CA GLU A 21 2.50 -74.98 -6.98
C GLU A 21 2.05 -76.14 -6.09
N VAL A 22 1.18 -77.01 -6.59
CA VAL A 22 0.80 -78.27 -5.94
C VAL A 22 1.59 -79.37 -6.63
N VAL A 23 2.60 -79.88 -5.91
CA VAL A 23 3.40 -81.03 -6.35
C VAL A 23 2.61 -82.30 -6.03
N ILE A 24 2.22 -83.03 -7.07
CA ILE A 24 1.49 -84.30 -6.94
C ILE A 24 2.53 -85.42 -6.86
N ASP A 25 2.41 -86.31 -5.86
CA ASP A 25 3.37 -87.40 -5.65
C ASP A 25 3.52 -88.28 -6.89
N ALA A 26 4.74 -88.75 -7.15
CA ALA A 26 5.03 -89.64 -8.27
C ALA A 26 4.27 -90.98 -8.12
N PRO A 27 3.84 -91.61 -9.23
CA PRO A 27 3.16 -92.90 -9.19
C PRO A 27 4.03 -93.98 -8.51
N PRO A 28 3.42 -94.97 -7.83
CA PRO A 28 4.16 -96.03 -7.15
C PRO A 28 5.04 -96.84 -8.11
N ALA A 29 6.26 -97.16 -7.67
CA ALA A 29 7.25 -97.87 -8.48
C ALA A 29 6.99 -99.39 -8.53
N LEU A 30 7.32 -100.03 -9.66
CA LEU A 30 7.27 -101.49 -9.78
C LEU A 30 8.40 -102.16 -8.96
N PRO A 31 8.12 -103.20 -8.15
CA PRO A 31 9.16 -103.91 -7.40
C PRO A 31 10.13 -104.65 -8.33
N ARG A 32 11.45 -104.39 -8.19
CA ARG A 32 12.51 -105.03 -8.99
C ARG A 32 12.69 -106.51 -8.64
N HIS A 33 12.92 -107.34 -9.66
CA HIS A 33 13.30 -108.74 -9.52
C HIS A 33 14.71 -108.88 -8.93
N THR A 34 14.86 -109.48 -7.75
CA THR A 34 16.14 -110.10 -7.33
C THR A 34 16.19 -111.52 -7.92
N PRO A 35 17.16 -111.85 -8.78
CA PRO A 35 17.28 -113.20 -9.33
C PRO A 35 17.71 -114.17 -8.23
N VAL A 36 16.86 -115.15 -7.94
CA VAL A 36 17.19 -116.28 -7.07
C VAL A 36 18.26 -117.13 -7.78
N SER A 37 19.37 -117.45 -7.11
CA SER A 37 20.53 -118.12 -7.73
C SER A 37 20.15 -119.50 -8.32
N PRO A 38 20.69 -119.90 -9.49
CA PRO A 38 20.32 -121.16 -10.15
C PRO A 38 20.60 -122.40 -9.28
N LEU A 39 21.54 -122.28 -8.33
CA LEU A 39 21.91 -123.33 -7.39
C LEU A 39 20.77 -123.71 -6.43
N THR A 40 19.91 -122.75 -6.06
CA THR A 40 18.73 -123.02 -5.21
C THR A 40 17.55 -123.63 -5.98
N ARG A 41 17.53 -123.54 -7.32
CA ARG A 41 16.52 -124.21 -8.17
C ARG A 41 16.87 -125.68 -8.48
N LEU A 42 18.13 -126.08 -8.34
CA LEU A 42 18.59 -127.45 -8.60
C LEU A 42 18.57 -128.38 -7.38
N LEU A 43 18.52 -127.83 -6.16
CA LEU A 43 18.48 -128.60 -4.92
C LEU A 43 17.37 -129.68 -4.86
N PRO A 44 16.13 -129.42 -5.35
CA PRO A 44 15.08 -130.44 -5.38
C PRO A 44 15.35 -131.55 -6.41
N LEU A 45 15.99 -131.22 -7.54
CA LEU A 45 16.31 -132.17 -8.61
C LEU A 45 17.40 -133.16 -8.17
N VAL A 46 18.44 -132.65 -7.47
CA VAL A 46 19.52 -133.48 -6.91
C VAL A 46 18.98 -134.48 -5.88
N LEU A 47 18.04 -134.05 -5.02
CA LEU A 47 17.41 -134.91 -4.03
C LEU A 47 16.56 -136.02 -4.68
N VAL A 48 15.82 -135.70 -5.74
CA VAL A 48 15.00 -136.67 -6.50
C VAL A 48 15.87 -137.70 -7.23
N VAL A 49 17.00 -137.27 -7.81
CA VAL A 49 17.96 -138.19 -8.47
C VAL A 49 18.64 -139.11 -7.46
N ALA A 50 18.99 -138.63 -6.27
CA ALA A 50 19.57 -139.45 -5.20
C ALA A 50 18.58 -140.51 -4.68
N VAL A 51 17.29 -140.18 -4.57
CA VAL A 51 16.23 -141.11 -4.17
C VAL A 51 15.99 -142.18 -5.26
N ALA A 52 15.95 -141.78 -6.53
CA ALA A 52 15.81 -142.72 -7.65
C ALA A 52 17.01 -143.68 -7.79
N GLY A 53 18.24 -143.18 -7.57
CA GLY A 53 19.46 -143.98 -7.60
C GLY A 53 19.52 -145.04 -6.50
N MET A 54 19.08 -144.71 -5.28
CA MET A 54 18.99 -145.66 -4.16
C MET A 54 17.92 -146.73 -4.38
N ILE A 55 16.76 -146.37 -4.95
CA ILE A 55 15.70 -147.34 -5.28
C ILE A 55 16.17 -148.32 -6.37
N ALA A 56 16.93 -147.84 -7.37
CA ALA A 56 17.52 -148.68 -8.41
C ALA A 56 18.55 -149.67 -7.85
N VAL A 57 19.43 -149.21 -6.94
CA VAL A 57 20.40 -150.08 -6.25
C VAL A 57 19.69 -151.16 -5.44
N TYR A 58 18.64 -150.80 -4.69
CA TYR A 58 17.82 -151.75 -3.92
C TYR A 58 17.08 -152.78 -4.79
N ALA A 59 16.68 -152.42 -6.01
CA ALA A 59 15.99 -153.33 -6.93
C ALA A 59 16.94 -154.31 -7.65
N THR A 60 18.21 -153.92 -7.87
CA THR A 60 19.20 -154.74 -8.59
C THR A 60 20.02 -155.69 -7.71
N SER A 61 20.10 -155.46 -6.40
CA SER A 61 20.74 -156.38 -5.46
C SER A 61 19.69 -157.37 -4.92
N GLY A 62 19.56 -158.53 -5.57
CA GLY A 62 18.53 -159.56 -5.33
C GLY A 62 18.51 -160.23 -3.94
N ALA A 63 18.34 -159.46 -2.88
CA ALA A 63 18.14 -159.93 -1.51
C ALA A 63 16.72 -159.58 -1.03
N PHE A 64 15.70 -160.09 -1.72
CA PHE A 64 14.28 -159.87 -1.38
C PHE A 64 13.73 -160.84 -0.32
N ALA A 65 14.57 -161.66 0.29
CA ALA A 65 14.13 -162.71 1.21
C ALA A 65 15.04 -162.83 2.44
N SER A 66 15.06 -161.80 3.31
CA SER A 66 14.98 -161.98 4.77
C SER A 66 15.04 -160.65 5.56
N ARG A 67 14.01 -160.45 6.39
CA ARG A 67 13.94 -159.66 7.65
C ARG A 67 13.64 -158.14 7.61
N GLY A 68 12.45 -157.79 8.14
CA GLY A 68 12.18 -156.60 8.99
C GLY A 68 11.23 -155.52 8.44
N PRO A 69 10.03 -155.28 9.02
CA PRO A 69 9.12 -154.18 8.62
C PRO A 69 9.67 -152.75 8.79
N ALA A 70 10.84 -152.59 9.41
CA ALA A 70 11.47 -151.30 9.69
C ALA A 70 12.23 -150.69 8.49
N SER A 71 12.58 -151.47 7.45
CA SER A 71 13.39 -150.99 6.32
C SER A 71 12.62 -150.13 5.30
N MET A 72 11.27 -150.12 5.34
CA MET A 72 10.43 -149.28 4.48
C MET A 72 10.12 -147.88 5.04
N MET A 73 10.42 -147.58 6.31
CA MET A 73 10.03 -146.31 6.94
C MET A 73 10.92 -145.12 6.52
N PHE A 74 12.20 -145.36 6.23
CA PHE A 74 13.18 -144.34 5.87
C PHE A 74 12.88 -143.57 4.55
N PRO A 75 12.53 -144.23 3.43
CA PRO A 75 12.15 -143.50 2.20
C PRO A 75 10.84 -142.71 2.35
N ILE A 76 9.90 -143.15 3.20
CA ILE A 76 8.62 -142.45 3.42
C ILE A 76 8.82 -141.15 4.21
N MET A 77 9.67 -141.15 5.25
CA MET A 77 9.93 -139.97 6.08
C MET A 77 10.69 -138.87 5.30
N MET A 78 11.62 -139.24 4.42
CA MET A 78 12.30 -138.30 3.53
C MET A 78 11.34 -137.67 2.49
N ALA A 79 10.38 -138.44 1.97
CA ALA A 79 9.36 -137.91 1.06
C ALA A 79 8.47 -136.84 1.72
N VAL A 80 8.09 -137.04 2.99
CA VAL A 80 7.28 -136.06 3.74
C VAL A 80 8.05 -134.76 4.03
N SER A 81 9.35 -134.85 4.33
CA SER A 81 10.20 -133.66 4.56
C SER A 81 10.46 -132.84 3.28
N ALA A 82 10.62 -133.51 2.13
CA ALA A 82 10.73 -132.85 0.83
C ALA A 82 9.45 -132.09 0.45
N ILE A 83 8.27 -132.65 0.77
CA ILE A 83 6.97 -132.00 0.55
C ILE A 83 6.80 -130.77 1.47
N GLY A 84 7.24 -130.85 2.73
CA GLY A 84 7.19 -129.73 3.69
C GLY A 84 8.02 -128.51 3.25
N THR A 85 9.16 -128.74 2.59
CA THR A 85 10.05 -127.68 2.10
C THR A 85 9.49 -126.99 0.84
N VAL A 86 8.84 -127.74 -0.04
CA VAL A 86 8.15 -127.20 -1.23
C VAL A 86 6.92 -126.37 -0.83
N ALA A 87 6.15 -126.81 0.18
CA ALA A 87 4.97 -126.08 0.64
C ALA A 87 5.30 -124.68 1.22
N TYR A 88 6.47 -124.50 1.85
CA TYR A 88 6.90 -123.19 2.37
C TYR A 88 7.34 -122.23 1.25
N SER A 89 7.82 -122.75 0.11
CA SER A 89 8.22 -121.96 -1.06
C SER A 89 7.04 -121.34 -1.82
N PHE A 90 5.83 -121.90 -1.67
CA PHE A 90 4.61 -121.41 -2.34
C PHE A 90 3.87 -120.28 -1.59
N ARG A 91 4.29 -119.87 -0.39
CA ARG A 91 3.62 -118.81 0.40
C ARG A 91 4.01 -117.37 0.01
N GLY A 92 4.42 -117.15 -1.24
CA GLY A 92 4.88 -115.86 -1.78
C GLY A 92 3.83 -114.97 -2.47
N ASN A 93 2.54 -115.12 -2.16
CA ASN A 93 1.44 -114.47 -2.90
C ASN A 93 1.01 -113.07 -2.38
N GLY A 94 1.81 -112.41 -1.52
CA GLY A 94 1.51 -111.07 -0.99
C GLY A 94 1.80 -109.90 -1.96
N ARG A 95 2.41 -110.15 -3.13
CA ARG A 95 2.90 -109.08 -4.02
C ARG A 95 1.83 -108.48 -4.94
N ALA A 96 0.91 -109.30 -5.45
CA ALA A 96 -0.19 -108.82 -6.31
C ALA A 96 -1.24 -108.03 -5.51
N SER A 97 -1.51 -108.45 -4.26
CA SER A 97 -2.41 -107.75 -3.35
C SER A 97 -1.82 -106.45 -2.81
N GLN A 98 -0.49 -106.39 -2.62
CA GLN A 98 0.22 -105.17 -2.25
C GLN A 98 0.23 -104.15 -3.40
N LEU A 99 0.54 -104.58 -4.64
CA LEU A 99 0.46 -103.73 -5.84
C LEU A 99 -0.97 -103.20 -6.09
N HIS A 100 -2.00 -104.03 -5.89
CA HIS A 100 -3.40 -103.62 -6.02
C HIS A 100 -3.79 -102.60 -4.93
N ARG A 101 -3.32 -102.79 -3.69
CA ARG A 101 -3.54 -101.87 -2.58
C ARG A 101 -2.89 -100.51 -2.85
N ASP A 102 -1.62 -100.50 -3.25
CA ASP A 102 -0.86 -99.29 -3.56
C ASP A 102 -1.50 -98.52 -4.73
N ARG A 103 -2.01 -99.24 -5.75
CA ARG A 103 -2.78 -98.64 -6.85
C ARG A 103 -4.07 -97.99 -6.36
N CYS A 104 -4.88 -98.70 -5.57
CA CYS A 104 -6.14 -98.16 -5.06
C CYS A 104 -5.92 -96.96 -4.12
N GLU A 105 -4.86 -96.99 -3.30
CA GLU A 105 -4.51 -95.89 -2.41
C GLU A 105 -4.08 -94.65 -3.20
N TYR A 106 -3.23 -94.82 -4.21
CA TYR A 106 -2.81 -93.72 -5.08
C TYR A 106 -3.97 -93.14 -5.91
N LEU A 107 -4.89 -93.98 -6.41
CA LEU A 107 -6.08 -93.48 -7.11
C LEU A 107 -7.01 -92.67 -6.18
N ARG A 108 -7.21 -93.10 -4.93
CA ARG A 108 -7.97 -92.31 -3.93
C ARG A 108 -7.27 -90.99 -3.59
N TYR A 109 -5.94 -90.98 -3.55
CA TYR A 109 -5.16 -89.76 -3.41
C TYR A 109 -5.41 -88.81 -4.59
N LEU A 110 -5.36 -89.32 -5.83
CA LEU A 110 -5.68 -88.52 -7.03
C LEU A 110 -7.13 -88.02 -7.03
N ASP A 111 -8.10 -88.80 -6.56
CA ASP A 111 -9.50 -88.36 -6.41
C ASP A 111 -9.63 -87.19 -5.41
N GLY A 112 -8.87 -87.23 -4.30
CA GLY A 112 -8.79 -86.13 -3.34
C GLY A 112 -8.19 -84.86 -3.94
N ILE A 113 -7.14 -84.99 -4.77
CA ILE A 113 -6.56 -83.87 -5.52
C ILE A 113 -7.55 -83.35 -6.60
N ASP A 114 -8.30 -84.21 -7.29
CA ASP A 114 -9.33 -83.79 -8.27
C ASP A 114 -10.45 -82.97 -7.61
N ALA A 115 -10.89 -83.36 -6.40
CA ALA A 115 -11.89 -82.63 -5.64
C ALA A 115 -11.37 -81.25 -5.19
N ALA A 116 -10.18 -81.20 -4.58
CA ALA A 116 -9.58 -79.95 -4.10
C ALA A 116 -9.27 -78.97 -5.23
N THR A 117 -8.78 -79.46 -6.37
CA THR A 117 -8.52 -78.64 -7.57
C THR A 117 -9.80 -78.19 -8.23
N GLY A 118 -10.87 -79.00 -8.18
CA GLY A 118 -12.22 -78.61 -8.60
C GLY A 118 -12.81 -77.46 -7.78
N GLU A 119 -12.68 -77.51 -6.46
CA GLU A 119 -13.11 -76.41 -5.57
C GLU A 119 -12.28 -75.14 -5.79
N THR A 120 -10.98 -75.29 -6.03
CA THR A 120 -10.08 -74.18 -6.37
C THR A 120 -10.48 -73.53 -7.69
N ALA A 121 -10.76 -74.34 -8.72
CA ALA A 121 -11.22 -73.86 -10.03
C ALA A 121 -12.56 -73.11 -9.92
N LEU A 122 -13.53 -73.62 -9.15
CA LEU A 122 -14.81 -72.96 -8.90
C LEU A 122 -14.63 -71.64 -8.17
N SER A 123 -13.78 -71.61 -7.14
CA SER A 123 -13.48 -70.40 -6.36
C SER A 123 -12.81 -69.33 -7.23
N GLN A 124 -11.86 -69.73 -8.09
CA GLN A 124 -11.23 -68.85 -9.08
C GLN A 124 -12.27 -68.29 -10.06
N TRP A 125 -13.14 -69.14 -10.60
CA TRP A 125 -14.21 -68.71 -11.52
C TRP A 125 -15.19 -67.74 -10.86
N LEU A 126 -15.62 -68.03 -9.62
CA LEU A 126 -16.50 -67.15 -8.84
C LEU A 126 -15.84 -65.80 -8.56
N ALA A 127 -14.57 -65.79 -8.15
CA ALA A 127 -13.83 -64.56 -7.91
C ALA A 127 -13.68 -63.71 -9.17
N LEU A 128 -13.27 -64.33 -10.29
CA LEU A 128 -13.12 -63.64 -11.59
C LEU A 128 -14.47 -63.10 -12.11
N THR A 129 -15.54 -63.88 -12.00
CA THR A 129 -16.88 -63.47 -12.45
C THR A 129 -17.50 -62.42 -11.54
N ALA A 130 -17.24 -62.50 -10.24
CA ALA A 130 -17.61 -61.47 -9.30
C ALA A 130 -16.89 -60.17 -9.63
N GLU A 131 -15.59 -60.20 -9.92
CA GLU A 131 -14.79 -59.01 -10.22
C GLU A 131 -15.09 -58.41 -11.61
N HIS A 132 -15.24 -59.26 -12.62
CA HIS A 132 -15.49 -58.93 -14.02
C HIS A 132 -16.84 -59.50 -14.49
N PRO A 133 -17.96 -58.85 -14.10
CA PRO A 133 -19.31 -59.32 -14.41
C PRO A 133 -19.58 -59.29 -15.92
N THR A 134 -20.56 -60.09 -16.35
CA THR A 134 -20.98 -60.12 -17.76
C THR A 134 -21.49 -58.74 -18.23
N PRO A 135 -21.19 -58.32 -19.47
CA PRO A 135 -21.54 -56.99 -19.98
C PRO A 135 -23.01 -56.62 -19.80
N GLY A 136 -23.93 -57.58 -20.03
CA GLY A 136 -25.37 -57.39 -19.88
C GLY A 136 -25.84 -57.05 -18.46
N ARG A 137 -25.00 -57.23 -17.44
CA ARG A 137 -25.30 -56.91 -16.02
C ARG A 137 -24.64 -55.62 -15.53
N LEU A 138 -23.84 -54.93 -16.34
CA LEU A 138 -23.08 -53.74 -15.89
C LEU A 138 -23.98 -52.59 -15.41
N TRP A 139 -25.10 -52.39 -16.09
CA TRP A 139 -26.04 -51.31 -15.75
C TRP A 139 -26.69 -51.48 -14.37
N THR A 140 -26.75 -52.70 -13.80
CA THR A 140 -27.30 -52.94 -12.46
C THR A 140 -26.34 -52.52 -11.34
N LEU A 141 -25.06 -52.29 -11.67
CA LEU A 141 -24.05 -51.85 -10.71
C LEU A 141 -24.02 -50.33 -10.53
N ALA A 142 -24.66 -49.57 -11.44
CA ALA A 142 -24.76 -48.12 -11.33
C ALA A 142 -25.45 -47.72 -10.01
N GLY A 143 -24.78 -46.89 -9.21
CA GLY A 143 -25.24 -46.44 -7.90
C GLY A 143 -24.96 -47.37 -6.71
N GLY A 144 -24.45 -48.58 -6.96
CA GLY A 144 -24.04 -49.50 -5.90
C GLY A 144 -22.59 -49.28 -5.44
N ALA A 145 -22.18 -49.93 -4.34
CA ALA A 145 -20.82 -49.84 -3.78
C ALA A 145 -19.68 -50.30 -4.70
N ARG A 146 -20.03 -50.93 -5.83
CA ARG A 146 -19.08 -51.40 -6.85
C ARG A 146 -18.85 -50.40 -7.98
N MET A 147 -19.70 -49.37 -8.10
CA MET A 147 -19.50 -48.29 -9.05
C MET A 147 -18.29 -47.45 -8.63
N TRP A 148 -17.38 -47.18 -9.58
CA TRP A 148 -16.20 -46.33 -9.40
C TRP A 148 -15.25 -46.76 -8.28
N LYS A 149 -15.24 -48.07 -7.95
CA LYS A 149 -14.41 -48.63 -6.88
C LYS A 149 -12.91 -48.54 -7.18
N ARG A 150 -12.50 -48.60 -8.46
CA ARG A 150 -11.08 -48.66 -8.87
C ARG A 150 -10.46 -47.26 -8.97
N ARG A 151 -9.27 -47.10 -8.39
CA ARG A 151 -8.52 -45.82 -8.30
C ARG A 151 -7.14 -45.94 -8.96
N PRO A 152 -6.51 -44.82 -9.36
CA PRO A 152 -5.11 -44.80 -9.79
C PRO A 152 -4.24 -45.41 -8.68
N GLY A 153 -3.40 -46.38 -9.03
CA GLY A 153 -2.57 -47.13 -8.08
C GLY A 153 -3.12 -48.52 -7.69
N ASP A 154 -4.39 -48.83 -7.99
CA ASP A 154 -4.90 -50.20 -7.91
C ASP A 154 -4.19 -51.07 -8.99
N PRO A 155 -3.61 -52.24 -8.65
CA PRO A 155 -2.98 -53.13 -9.63
C PRO A 155 -3.88 -53.48 -10.83
N LYS A 156 -5.21 -53.45 -10.62
CA LYS A 156 -6.24 -53.78 -11.61
C LYS A 156 -6.92 -52.55 -12.22
N PHE A 157 -6.34 -51.36 -12.03
CA PHE A 157 -6.76 -50.14 -12.72
C PHE A 157 -6.66 -50.33 -14.24
N CYS A 158 -7.65 -49.87 -15.01
CA CYS A 158 -7.79 -50.11 -16.45
C CYS A 158 -7.95 -51.59 -16.90
N GLU A 159 -8.12 -52.55 -16.00
CA GLU A 159 -8.31 -53.96 -16.38
C GLU A 159 -9.75 -54.25 -16.81
N VAL A 160 -9.95 -54.64 -18.06
CA VAL A 160 -11.27 -54.89 -18.68
C VAL A 160 -11.38 -56.31 -19.19
N ARG A 161 -12.57 -56.90 -19.12
CA ARG A 161 -12.88 -58.20 -19.70
C ARG A 161 -13.20 -58.04 -21.18
N ILE A 162 -12.56 -58.87 -22.02
CA ILE A 162 -12.75 -58.88 -23.47
C ILE A 162 -13.59 -60.08 -23.95
N GLY A 163 -13.78 -61.09 -23.10
CA GLY A 163 -14.58 -62.27 -23.40
C GLY A 163 -14.44 -63.37 -22.35
N VAL A 164 -14.94 -64.56 -22.67
CA VAL A 164 -14.79 -65.79 -21.88
C VAL A 164 -13.99 -66.83 -22.63
N GLY A 165 -13.14 -67.57 -21.93
CA GLY A 165 -12.33 -68.64 -22.50
C GLY A 165 -11.61 -69.42 -21.41
N ASP A 166 -10.72 -70.30 -21.83
CA ASP A 166 -9.98 -71.16 -20.92
C ASP A 166 -8.83 -70.37 -20.26
N ARG A 167 -8.78 -70.38 -18.92
CA ARG A 167 -7.68 -69.78 -18.14
C ARG A 167 -6.92 -70.83 -17.35
N PRO A 168 -5.60 -70.69 -17.17
CA PRO A 168 -4.86 -71.58 -16.28
C PRO A 168 -5.38 -71.51 -14.85
N LEU A 169 -5.41 -72.65 -14.17
CA LEU A 169 -5.69 -72.75 -12.74
C LEU A 169 -4.65 -71.91 -11.96
N SER A 170 -5.10 -71.13 -10.98
CA SER A 170 -4.22 -70.25 -10.18
C SER A 170 -3.15 -71.02 -9.40
N THR A 171 -3.45 -72.27 -9.03
CA THR A 171 -2.49 -73.24 -8.49
C THR A 171 -1.98 -74.14 -9.59
N ARG A 172 -0.67 -74.09 -9.87
CA ARG A 172 -0.07 -74.92 -10.91
C ARG A 172 0.05 -76.35 -10.43
N LEU A 173 -0.49 -77.31 -11.19
CA LEU A 173 -0.31 -78.74 -10.93
C LEU A 173 1.01 -79.20 -11.55
N VAL A 174 1.93 -79.66 -10.70
CA VAL A 174 3.25 -80.16 -11.11
C VAL A 174 3.35 -81.62 -10.71
N ALA A 175 3.70 -82.50 -11.66
CA ALA A 175 4.01 -83.88 -11.33
C ALA A 175 5.36 -83.94 -10.59
N GLY A 176 5.39 -84.56 -9.41
CA GLY A 176 6.61 -84.83 -8.65
C GLY A 176 7.60 -85.67 -9.46
N GLY A 177 8.89 -85.38 -9.31
CA GLY A 177 9.96 -85.89 -10.18
C GLY A 177 9.89 -87.39 -10.42
N THR A 178 9.67 -87.79 -11.68
CA THR A 178 9.94 -89.15 -12.13
C THR A 178 11.45 -89.36 -12.19
N ASP A 179 12.01 -90.15 -11.27
CA ASP A 179 13.39 -90.63 -11.39
C ASP A 179 13.55 -91.32 -12.76
N LEU A 180 14.38 -90.76 -13.65
CA LEU A 180 14.74 -91.32 -14.94
C LEU A 180 15.46 -92.67 -14.74
N GLY A 181 14.68 -93.76 -14.62
CA GLY A 181 15.19 -95.12 -14.36
C GLY A 181 14.27 -96.03 -13.53
N ARG A 182 13.05 -95.61 -13.16
CA ARG A 182 12.04 -96.46 -12.52
C ARG A 182 10.83 -96.71 -13.43
N ASP A 183 10.57 -97.98 -13.76
CA ASP A 183 9.31 -98.39 -14.43
C ASP A 183 8.13 -98.15 -13.47
N SER A 184 7.24 -97.24 -13.85
CA SER A 184 6.03 -96.86 -13.09
C SER A 184 4.81 -97.65 -13.57
N ASP A 185 3.81 -97.84 -12.72
CA ASP A 185 2.56 -98.50 -13.12
C ASP A 185 1.80 -97.67 -14.18
N PRO A 186 1.51 -98.23 -15.38
CA PRO A 186 0.91 -97.47 -16.48
C PRO A 186 -0.49 -96.92 -16.16
N VAL A 187 -1.24 -97.58 -15.26
CA VAL A 187 -2.60 -97.15 -14.87
C VAL A 187 -2.55 -95.87 -14.03
N THR A 188 -1.69 -95.82 -13.01
CA THR A 188 -1.55 -94.64 -12.14
C THR A 188 -0.86 -93.48 -12.85
N ALA A 189 0.12 -93.76 -13.72
CA ALA A 189 0.76 -92.74 -14.56
C ALA A 189 -0.22 -92.11 -15.57
N SER A 190 -1.09 -92.92 -16.19
CA SER A 190 -2.13 -92.41 -17.10
C SER A 190 -3.19 -91.57 -16.37
N ALA A 191 -3.63 -92.03 -15.18
CA ALA A 191 -4.59 -91.31 -14.34
C ALA A 191 -4.05 -89.93 -13.90
N LEU A 192 -2.78 -89.86 -13.47
CA LEU A 192 -2.12 -88.59 -13.12
C LEU A 192 -2.06 -87.64 -14.32
N ALA A 193 -1.65 -88.14 -15.50
CA ALA A 193 -1.57 -87.32 -16.71
C ALA A 193 -2.96 -86.81 -17.15
N GLN A 194 -4.01 -87.61 -16.98
CA GLN A 194 -5.39 -87.22 -17.27
C GLN A 194 -5.91 -86.16 -16.29
N LEU A 195 -5.60 -86.29 -14.99
CA LEU A 195 -5.94 -85.31 -13.97
C LEU A 195 -5.31 -83.93 -14.27
N ILE A 196 -4.00 -83.90 -14.53
CA ILE A 196 -3.27 -82.65 -14.87
C ILE A 196 -3.87 -82.01 -16.11
N ARG A 197 -4.17 -82.79 -17.17
CA ARG A 197 -4.81 -82.25 -18.38
C ARG A 197 -6.22 -81.69 -18.12
N ARG A 198 -7.01 -82.36 -17.28
CA ARG A 198 -8.41 -81.98 -17.01
C ARG A 198 -8.52 -80.75 -16.11
N ARG A 199 -7.62 -80.61 -15.13
CA ARG A 199 -7.70 -79.58 -14.08
C ARG A 199 -6.70 -78.43 -14.23
N SER A 200 -5.83 -78.45 -15.24
CA SER A 200 -4.90 -77.34 -15.52
C SER A 200 -5.57 -76.06 -16.00
N LEU A 201 -6.81 -76.17 -16.53
CA LEU A 201 -7.58 -75.06 -17.07
C LEU A 201 -8.94 -74.92 -16.37
N VAL A 202 -9.36 -73.68 -16.18
CA VAL A 202 -10.70 -73.26 -15.77
C VAL A 202 -11.42 -72.77 -17.03
N ALA A 203 -12.41 -73.55 -17.47
CA ALA A 203 -13.23 -73.22 -18.64
C ALA A 203 -14.20 -72.05 -18.33
N ASP A 204 -14.65 -71.36 -19.40
CA ASP A 204 -15.62 -70.26 -19.35
C ASP A 204 -15.27 -69.13 -18.36
N ALA A 205 -13.97 -68.89 -18.14
CA ALA A 205 -13.48 -67.88 -17.23
C ALA A 205 -13.32 -66.51 -17.93
N PRO A 206 -13.58 -65.38 -17.23
CA PRO A 206 -13.32 -64.04 -17.76
C PRO A 206 -11.86 -63.83 -18.18
N VAL A 207 -11.65 -63.53 -19.46
CA VAL A 207 -10.35 -63.13 -20.03
C VAL A 207 -10.24 -61.61 -20.00
N THR A 208 -9.20 -61.10 -19.35
CA THR A 208 -9.00 -59.67 -19.06
C THR A 208 -7.75 -59.12 -19.73
N VAL A 209 -7.79 -57.83 -20.05
CA VAL A 209 -6.67 -57.05 -20.60
C VAL A 209 -6.55 -55.75 -19.82
N ASN A 210 -5.32 -55.38 -19.45
CA ASN A 210 -5.05 -54.09 -18.82
C ASN A 210 -4.72 -53.04 -19.89
N LEU A 211 -5.65 -52.13 -20.15
CA LEU A 211 -5.50 -51.11 -21.20
C LEU A 211 -4.41 -50.08 -20.87
N CYS A 212 -4.20 -49.75 -19.59
CA CYS A 212 -3.17 -48.78 -19.18
C CYS A 212 -1.73 -49.27 -19.47
N ARG A 213 -1.52 -50.59 -19.63
CA ARG A 213 -0.22 -51.18 -20.01
C ARG A 213 0.02 -51.21 -21.53
N LEU A 214 -0.99 -50.86 -22.32
CA LEU A 214 -0.97 -50.90 -23.78
C LEU A 214 -1.12 -49.47 -24.31
N GLY A 215 -0.31 -49.10 -25.31
CA GLY A 215 -0.42 -47.83 -26.02
C GLY A 215 -1.46 -47.88 -27.14
N HIS A 216 -1.53 -48.99 -27.87
CA HIS A 216 -2.43 -49.14 -29.02
C HIS A 216 -3.02 -50.56 -29.14
N VAL A 217 -4.36 -50.66 -29.14
CA VAL A 217 -5.12 -51.90 -29.34
C VAL A 217 -5.90 -51.82 -30.66
N THR A 218 -5.78 -52.85 -31.51
CA THR A 218 -6.53 -52.96 -32.76
C THR A 218 -7.58 -54.06 -32.68
N VAL A 219 -8.79 -53.78 -33.17
CA VAL A 219 -9.88 -54.76 -33.27
C VAL A 219 -10.29 -54.88 -34.74
N SER A 220 -10.11 -56.06 -35.32
CA SER A 220 -10.47 -56.39 -36.71
C SER A 220 -11.66 -57.34 -36.78
N GLY A 221 -12.30 -57.43 -37.95
CA GLY A 221 -13.47 -58.28 -38.20
C GLY A 221 -14.72 -57.48 -38.61
N PRO A 222 -15.93 -58.08 -38.58
CA PRO A 222 -17.16 -57.38 -38.90
C PRO A 222 -17.35 -56.15 -37.99
N ARG A 223 -17.54 -54.96 -38.57
CA ARG A 223 -17.65 -53.70 -37.82
C ARG A 223 -18.70 -53.73 -36.71
N ALA A 224 -19.81 -54.44 -36.94
CA ALA A 224 -20.86 -54.63 -35.94
C ALA A 224 -20.35 -55.36 -34.68
N SER A 225 -19.57 -56.42 -34.86
CA SER A 225 -18.97 -57.21 -33.78
C SER A 225 -17.88 -56.44 -33.04
N ALA A 226 -17.02 -55.72 -33.78
CA ALA A 226 -15.99 -54.86 -33.20
C ALA A 226 -16.60 -53.75 -32.33
N ARG A 227 -17.62 -53.05 -32.84
CA ARG A 227 -18.35 -52.04 -32.07
C ARG A 227 -19.07 -52.65 -30.86
N ALA A 228 -19.60 -53.87 -30.97
CA ALA A 228 -20.24 -54.56 -29.85
C ALA A 228 -19.28 -54.86 -28.69
N LEU A 229 -18.07 -55.30 -29.01
CA LEU A 229 -17.00 -55.50 -28.03
C LEU A 229 -16.56 -54.17 -27.40
N LEU A 230 -16.35 -53.14 -28.22
CA LEU A 230 -15.92 -51.84 -27.70
C LEU A 230 -16.98 -51.18 -26.81
N ARG A 231 -18.28 -51.32 -27.11
CA ARG A 231 -19.35 -50.88 -26.21
C ARG A 231 -19.28 -51.58 -24.86
N ALA A 232 -19.01 -52.89 -24.85
CA ALA A 232 -18.82 -53.65 -23.61
C ALA A 232 -17.60 -53.13 -22.82
N VAL A 233 -16.46 -52.92 -23.47
CA VAL A 233 -15.23 -52.37 -22.86
C VAL A 233 -15.47 -50.98 -22.26
N VAL A 234 -16.09 -50.07 -23.02
CA VAL A 234 -16.39 -48.70 -22.59
C VAL A 234 -17.33 -48.70 -21.37
N CYS A 235 -18.38 -49.51 -21.39
CA CYS A 235 -19.30 -49.62 -20.26
C CYS A 235 -18.60 -50.19 -19.02
N GLN A 236 -17.73 -51.19 -19.17
CA GLN A 236 -16.94 -51.72 -18.04
C GLN A 236 -16.04 -50.64 -17.44
N LEU A 237 -15.34 -49.86 -18.28
CA LEU A 237 -14.50 -48.75 -17.83
C LEU A 237 -15.31 -47.70 -17.07
N ALA A 238 -16.43 -47.28 -17.63
CA ALA A 238 -17.28 -46.22 -17.06
C ALA A 238 -17.97 -46.63 -15.75
N VAL A 239 -18.31 -47.91 -15.58
CA VAL A 239 -18.86 -48.45 -14.33
C VAL A 239 -17.77 -48.62 -13.28
N ALA A 240 -16.58 -49.11 -13.65
CA ALA A 240 -15.52 -49.45 -12.69
C ALA A 240 -14.69 -48.25 -12.20
N HIS A 241 -14.58 -47.18 -12.99
CA HIS A 241 -13.70 -46.05 -12.71
C HIS A 241 -14.45 -44.72 -12.70
N SER A 242 -14.06 -43.80 -11.81
CA SER A 242 -14.59 -42.44 -11.79
C SER A 242 -14.15 -41.64 -13.03
N PRO A 243 -14.98 -40.71 -13.55
CA PRO A 243 -14.59 -39.78 -14.63
C PRO A 243 -13.41 -38.85 -14.25
N ARG A 244 -13.01 -38.82 -12.97
CA ARG A 244 -11.77 -38.17 -12.50
C ARG A 244 -10.49 -38.87 -12.92
N HIS A 245 -10.56 -40.18 -13.10
CA HIS A 245 -9.39 -41.03 -13.28
C HIS A 245 -9.32 -41.61 -14.69
N VAL A 246 -10.47 -41.76 -15.35
CA VAL A 246 -10.56 -42.26 -16.72
C VAL A 246 -11.42 -41.33 -17.57
N ARG A 247 -10.92 -40.95 -18.75
CA ARG A 247 -11.66 -40.22 -19.79
C ARG A 247 -11.85 -41.10 -21.01
N ILE A 248 -12.96 -40.89 -21.73
CA ILE A 248 -13.34 -41.67 -22.91
C ILE A 248 -13.60 -40.71 -24.06
N ALA A 249 -12.66 -40.64 -25.01
CA ALA A 249 -12.79 -39.84 -26.21
C ALA A 249 -13.19 -40.72 -27.41
N ALA A 250 -13.86 -40.13 -28.39
CA ALA A 250 -14.20 -40.80 -29.64
C ALA A 250 -13.81 -39.92 -30.83
N VAL A 251 -12.95 -40.47 -31.69
CA VAL A 251 -12.59 -39.92 -33.00
C VAL A 251 -13.47 -40.62 -34.03
N VAL A 252 -14.45 -39.90 -34.54
CA VAL A 252 -15.51 -40.41 -35.41
C VAL A 252 -15.76 -39.44 -36.56
N ASP A 253 -16.29 -39.94 -37.66
CA ASP A 253 -16.70 -39.11 -38.80
C ASP A 253 -18.23 -39.05 -38.93
N GLY A 254 -18.74 -38.32 -39.93
CA GLY A 254 -20.18 -38.19 -40.14
C GLY A 254 -20.93 -39.51 -40.35
N SER A 255 -20.26 -40.57 -40.81
CA SER A 255 -20.86 -41.89 -41.06
C SER A 255 -20.95 -42.77 -39.81
N THR A 256 -20.03 -42.60 -38.85
CA THR A 256 -19.96 -43.39 -37.60
C THR A 256 -20.46 -42.64 -36.36
N THR A 257 -20.77 -41.35 -36.48
CA THR A 257 -21.24 -40.50 -35.36
C THR A 257 -22.48 -41.06 -34.66
N ALA A 258 -23.43 -41.64 -35.40
CA ALA A 258 -24.67 -42.18 -34.84
C ALA A 258 -24.41 -43.39 -33.91
N ASP A 259 -23.41 -44.21 -34.22
CA ASP A 259 -23.06 -45.41 -33.44
C ASP A 259 -22.48 -45.05 -32.06
N TRP A 260 -21.83 -43.89 -31.95
CA TRP A 260 -21.16 -43.41 -30.73
C TRP A 260 -21.89 -42.25 -30.05
N GLU A 261 -23.06 -41.84 -30.55
CA GLU A 261 -23.80 -40.70 -29.99
C GLU A 261 -24.17 -40.90 -28.51
N TRP A 262 -24.33 -42.15 -28.08
CA TRP A 262 -24.68 -42.53 -26.72
C TRP A 262 -23.62 -42.16 -25.68
N LEU A 263 -22.36 -41.97 -26.07
CA LEU A 263 -21.28 -41.54 -25.17
C LEU A 263 -21.58 -40.21 -24.48
N LYS A 264 -22.43 -39.36 -25.06
CA LYS A 264 -22.89 -38.09 -24.46
C LYS A 264 -23.54 -38.26 -23.08
N TRP A 265 -24.05 -39.45 -22.77
CA TRP A 265 -24.63 -39.75 -21.46
C TRP A 265 -23.58 -40.09 -20.40
N LEU A 266 -22.35 -40.45 -20.80
CA LEU A 266 -21.26 -40.76 -19.88
C LEU A 266 -20.55 -39.49 -19.44
N ALA A 267 -20.41 -39.27 -18.14
CA ALA A 267 -19.60 -38.17 -17.60
C ALA A 267 -18.13 -38.23 -18.07
N HIS A 268 -17.60 -39.44 -18.31
CA HIS A 268 -16.25 -39.70 -18.82
C HIS A 268 -15.99 -39.15 -20.21
N HIS A 269 -17.04 -38.86 -20.98
CA HIS A 269 -16.95 -38.29 -22.31
C HIS A 269 -16.92 -36.76 -22.32
N TRP A 270 -17.05 -36.10 -21.16
CA TRP A 270 -17.07 -34.65 -21.06
C TRP A 270 -15.76 -34.13 -20.46
N TYR A 271 -15.20 -33.10 -21.08
CA TYR A 271 -13.98 -32.42 -20.67
C TYR A 271 -14.31 -31.02 -20.09
N PRO A 272 -13.92 -30.73 -18.84
CA PRO A 272 -14.05 -29.40 -18.27
C PRO A 272 -12.93 -28.49 -18.83
N ASP A 273 -13.29 -27.57 -19.73
CA ASP A 273 -12.36 -26.64 -20.40
C ASP A 273 -12.28 -25.27 -19.69
N GLY A 274 -12.55 -25.20 -18.38
CA GLY A 274 -12.65 -23.93 -17.65
C GLY A 274 -13.80 -23.00 -18.09
N ARG A 275 -14.55 -23.38 -19.12
CA ARG A 275 -15.78 -22.74 -19.60
C ARG A 275 -16.98 -23.22 -18.79
N ALA A 276 -18.03 -22.40 -18.70
CA ALA A 276 -19.28 -22.74 -18.01
C ALA A 276 -20.04 -23.96 -18.61
N ALA A 277 -19.64 -24.48 -19.78
CA ALA A 277 -20.16 -25.70 -20.37
C ALA A 277 -19.03 -26.70 -20.65
N ALA A 278 -19.20 -27.94 -20.16
CA ALA A 278 -18.28 -29.03 -20.47
C ALA A 278 -18.33 -29.35 -21.97
N THR A 279 -17.16 -29.61 -22.57
CA THR A 279 -17.04 -29.95 -24.00
C THR A 279 -17.09 -31.47 -24.16
N ALA A 280 -17.88 -32.00 -25.09
CA ALA A 280 -17.85 -33.43 -25.39
C ALA A 280 -16.53 -33.79 -26.08
N LEU A 281 -15.88 -34.88 -25.66
CA LEU A 281 -14.68 -35.45 -26.26
C LEU A 281 -15.01 -36.22 -27.55
N ARG A 282 -15.84 -35.59 -28.40
CA ARG A 282 -16.15 -36.01 -29.77
C ARG A 282 -15.26 -35.20 -30.70
N LEU A 283 -14.31 -35.89 -31.31
CA LEU A 283 -13.21 -35.29 -32.06
C LEU A 283 -13.29 -35.68 -33.53
N SER A 284 -12.95 -34.77 -34.42
CA SER A 284 -12.81 -35.06 -35.86
C SER A 284 -11.45 -35.69 -36.15
N THR A 285 -10.42 -35.25 -35.44
CA THR A 285 -9.06 -35.75 -35.57
C THR A 285 -8.42 -36.01 -34.20
N LEU A 286 -7.37 -36.82 -34.16
CA LEU A 286 -6.61 -37.04 -32.92
C LEU A 286 -5.84 -35.80 -32.45
N ALA A 287 -5.59 -34.83 -33.34
CA ALA A 287 -4.94 -33.57 -33.00
C ALA A 287 -5.83 -32.68 -32.10
N ASP A 288 -7.16 -32.88 -32.14
CA ASP A 288 -8.12 -32.16 -31.33
C ASP A 288 -8.22 -32.70 -29.89
N LEU A 289 -7.45 -33.75 -29.56
CA LEU A 289 -7.43 -34.33 -28.22
C LEU A 289 -6.79 -33.36 -27.21
N PRO A 290 -7.48 -32.96 -26.14
CA PRO A 290 -6.90 -32.11 -25.10
C PRO A 290 -5.70 -32.79 -24.45
N ALA A 291 -4.70 -32.02 -24.02
CA ALA A 291 -3.54 -32.55 -23.32
C ALA A 291 -3.97 -33.34 -22.05
N ALA A 292 -3.49 -34.57 -21.93
CA ALA A 292 -3.73 -35.40 -20.75
C ALA A 292 -2.85 -34.90 -19.59
N ALA A 293 -3.46 -34.44 -18.50
CA ALA A 293 -2.77 -34.14 -17.26
C ALA A 293 -2.82 -35.37 -16.33
N PRO A 294 -1.67 -35.89 -15.85
CA PRO A 294 -1.67 -36.93 -14.82
C PRO A 294 -2.43 -36.44 -13.57
N PRO A 295 -3.20 -37.31 -12.86
CA PRO A 295 -3.25 -38.78 -12.96
C PRO A 295 -4.40 -39.34 -13.82
N VAL A 296 -4.92 -38.59 -14.81
CA VAL A 296 -6.08 -39.05 -15.62
C VAL A 296 -5.62 -39.88 -16.82
N HIS A 297 -6.12 -41.11 -16.94
CA HIS A 297 -5.89 -41.97 -18.11
C HIS A 297 -6.98 -41.76 -19.17
N THR A 298 -6.61 -41.50 -20.42
CA THR A 298 -7.57 -41.23 -21.51
C THR A 298 -7.62 -42.40 -22.49
N VAL A 299 -8.78 -43.03 -22.64
CA VAL A 299 -9.02 -44.07 -23.64
C VAL A 299 -9.69 -43.43 -24.86
N VAL A 300 -9.05 -43.52 -26.02
CA VAL A 300 -9.54 -42.90 -27.26
C VAL A 300 -9.99 -43.99 -28.22
N ILE A 301 -11.26 -43.95 -28.60
CA ILE A 301 -11.86 -44.84 -29.59
C ILE A 301 -11.68 -44.21 -30.96
N VAL A 302 -11.10 -44.94 -31.90
CA VAL A 302 -10.93 -44.49 -33.29
C VAL A 302 -11.77 -45.39 -34.20
N ASP A 303 -12.86 -44.82 -34.73
CA ASP A 303 -13.79 -45.50 -35.64
C ASP A 303 -14.20 -44.51 -36.73
N SER A 304 -13.30 -44.30 -37.70
CA SER A 304 -13.51 -43.47 -38.89
C SER A 304 -13.27 -44.27 -40.17
N ALA A 305 -14.03 -43.98 -41.22
CA ALA A 305 -13.92 -44.60 -42.54
C ALA A 305 -12.71 -44.07 -43.33
N THR A 306 -12.27 -42.84 -43.04
CA THR A 306 -11.09 -42.21 -43.65
C THR A 306 -9.86 -42.43 -42.78
N ALA A 307 -9.30 -43.63 -42.79
CA ALA A 307 -8.00 -43.88 -42.18
C ALA A 307 -6.89 -43.48 -43.18
N SER A 308 -6.23 -42.35 -42.96
CA SER A 308 -4.94 -42.09 -43.60
C SER A 308 -4.04 -41.22 -42.72
N ALA A 309 -2.79 -41.65 -42.67
CA ALA A 309 -1.61 -40.97 -42.13
C ALA A 309 -1.46 -40.91 -40.60
N ALA A 310 -0.52 -41.74 -40.12
CA ALA A 310 0.25 -41.60 -38.89
C ALA A 310 -0.54 -41.28 -37.60
N THR A 311 -0.90 -42.31 -36.85
CA THR A 311 -1.30 -42.22 -35.44
C THR A 311 -0.04 -42.16 -34.56
N PRO A 312 0.48 -40.98 -34.15
CA PRO A 312 1.48 -40.96 -33.09
C PRO A 312 0.82 -41.51 -31.82
N VAL A 313 1.47 -42.46 -31.15
CA VAL A 313 1.07 -42.91 -29.81
C VAL A 313 1.19 -41.68 -28.90
N PRO A 314 0.09 -41.14 -28.35
CA PRO A 314 0.19 -40.00 -27.44
C PRO A 314 0.95 -40.43 -26.18
N GLY A 315 1.57 -39.48 -25.49
CA GLY A 315 2.45 -39.72 -24.34
C GLY A 315 1.81 -40.50 -23.18
N ALA A 316 2.56 -40.68 -22.10
CA ALA A 316 2.13 -41.42 -20.91
C ALA A 316 0.72 -41.02 -20.43
N GLY A 317 -0.19 -42.00 -20.29
CA GLY A 317 -1.57 -41.79 -19.82
C GLY A 317 -2.65 -41.77 -20.91
N VAL A 318 -2.36 -42.18 -22.14
CA VAL A 318 -3.35 -42.33 -23.22
C VAL A 318 -3.28 -43.72 -23.86
N THR A 319 -4.43 -44.36 -24.09
CA THR A 319 -4.54 -45.63 -24.83
C THR A 319 -5.46 -45.48 -26.03
N LEU A 320 -4.96 -45.86 -27.20
CA LEU A 320 -5.74 -45.86 -28.44
C LEU A 320 -6.40 -47.22 -28.67
N VAL A 321 -7.70 -47.23 -28.99
CA VAL A 321 -8.44 -48.44 -29.38
C VAL A 321 -9.10 -48.21 -30.74
N SER A 322 -8.59 -48.84 -31.79
CA SER A 322 -9.02 -48.60 -33.18
C SER A 322 -9.79 -49.77 -33.77
N VAL A 323 -10.91 -49.47 -34.44
CA VAL A 323 -11.67 -50.43 -35.27
C VAL A 323 -11.06 -50.42 -36.67
N VAL A 324 -10.59 -51.58 -37.12
CA VAL A 324 -9.83 -51.70 -38.37
C VAL A 324 -10.49 -52.73 -39.30
N GLY A 325 -10.53 -52.47 -40.60
CA GLY A 325 -11.02 -53.43 -41.58
C GLY A 325 -10.04 -54.60 -41.79
N PRO A 326 -10.48 -55.76 -42.32
CA PRO A 326 -9.61 -56.93 -42.52
C PRO A 326 -8.43 -56.71 -43.49
N ALA A 327 -8.39 -55.58 -44.23
CA ALA A 327 -7.36 -55.29 -45.23
C ALA A 327 -6.23 -54.32 -44.76
N ASP A 328 -6.33 -53.75 -43.55
CA ASP A 328 -5.40 -52.71 -43.07
C ASP A 328 -4.19 -53.28 -42.31
N ALA A 329 -3.32 -54.02 -43.04
CA ALA A 329 -2.15 -54.68 -42.47
C ALA A 329 -1.16 -53.72 -41.74
N ALA A 330 -1.10 -52.45 -42.16
CA ALA A 330 -0.22 -51.45 -41.57
C ALA A 330 -0.63 -50.99 -40.17
N ALA A 331 -1.93 -51.03 -39.84
CA ALA A 331 -2.44 -50.70 -38.50
C ALA A 331 -2.21 -51.86 -37.52
N ILE A 332 -2.32 -53.10 -38.00
CA ILE A 332 -2.11 -54.33 -37.23
C ILE A 332 -0.65 -54.47 -36.80
N ALA A 333 0.31 -54.15 -37.69
CA ALA A 333 1.73 -54.24 -37.39
C ALA A 333 2.24 -53.25 -36.31
N ARG A 334 1.45 -52.21 -35.97
CA ARG A 334 1.84 -51.15 -35.02
C ARG A 334 1.15 -51.24 -33.66
N SER A 335 0.21 -52.18 -33.50
CA SER A 335 -0.54 -52.33 -32.25
C SER A 335 0.18 -53.24 -31.25
N ASP A 336 0.07 -52.92 -29.97
CA ASP A 336 0.56 -53.77 -28.87
C ASP A 336 -0.30 -55.03 -28.68
N LEU A 337 -1.57 -54.97 -29.09
CA LEU A 337 -2.51 -56.09 -29.05
C LEU A 337 -3.47 -56.04 -30.24
N HIS A 338 -3.62 -57.18 -30.93
CA HIS A 338 -4.57 -57.37 -32.03
C HIS A 338 -5.67 -58.37 -31.66
N LEU A 339 -6.94 -57.99 -31.85
CA LEU A 339 -8.11 -58.84 -31.63
C LEU A 339 -8.86 -59.06 -32.95
N ASP A 340 -8.82 -60.28 -33.50
CA ASP A 340 -9.51 -60.66 -34.73
C ASP A 340 -10.86 -61.36 -34.45
N LEU A 341 -11.95 -60.71 -34.86
CA LEU A 341 -13.34 -61.15 -34.67
C LEU A 341 -13.94 -61.86 -35.90
N GLY A 342 -13.13 -62.29 -36.87
CA GLY A 342 -13.57 -62.84 -38.16
C GLY A 342 -14.12 -64.28 -38.16
N ALA A 343 -14.03 -65.04 -37.07
CA ALA A 343 -14.57 -66.40 -36.94
C ALA A 343 -15.30 -66.56 -35.59
N ASP A 344 -16.19 -67.55 -35.45
CA ASP A 344 -16.98 -67.85 -34.23
C ASP A 344 -16.14 -68.01 -32.94
N VAL A 345 -14.81 -68.06 -33.08
CA VAL A 345 -13.82 -68.10 -32.02
C VAL A 345 -12.75 -67.04 -32.28
N VAL A 346 -12.61 -66.08 -31.36
CA VAL A 346 -11.62 -65.01 -31.45
C VAL A 346 -10.25 -65.58 -31.10
N ARG A 347 -9.29 -65.44 -32.02
CA ARG A 347 -7.89 -65.79 -31.78
C ARG A 347 -7.17 -64.59 -31.18
N CYS A 348 -7.10 -64.55 -29.85
CA CYS A 348 -6.00 -63.88 -29.17
C CYS A 348 -4.82 -64.89 -29.20
N GLU A 349 -3.59 -64.46 -29.44
CA GLU A 349 -2.40 -65.30 -29.76
C GLU A 349 -2.11 -66.53 -28.84
N VAL A 350 -2.90 -66.79 -27.79
CA VAL A 350 -2.67 -67.86 -26.81
C VAL A 350 -3.90 -68.78 -26.56
N ALA A 351 -5.15 -68.40 -26.89
CA ALA A 351 -6.31 -69.29 -26.71
C ALA A 351 -7.58 -68.84 -27.48
N PRO A 352 -8.48 -69.79 -27.83
CA PRO A 352 -9.82 -69.46 -28.33
C PRO A 352 -10.66 -68.78 -27.24
N LEU A 353 -11.26 -67.63 -27.54
CA LEU A 353 -12.21 -66.96 -26.64
C LEU A 353 -13.49 -66.56 -27.35
N GLN A 354 -14.60 -66.53 -26.60
CA GLN A 354 -15.86 -65.96 -27.04
C GLN A 354 -15.91 -64.48 -26.64
N PRO A 355 -15.96 -63.53 -27.60
CA PRO A 355 -15.88 -62.10 -27.31
C PRO A 355 -17.13 -61.62 -26.61
N ASP A 356 -16.94 -60.69 -25.68
CA ASP A 356 -18.06 -60.00 -25.06
C ASP A 356 -18.80 -59.14 -26.08
N GLN A 357 -20.13 -59.22 -26.10
CA GLN A 357 -20.97 -58.41 -26.98
C GLN A 357 -21.94 -57.56 -26.16
N MET A 358 -22.07 -56.29 -26.54
CA MET A 358 -23.08 -55.38 -26.03
C MET A 358 -23.79 -54.66 -27.18
N SER A 359 -25.13 -54.72 -27.20
CA SER A 359 -25.93 -53.97 -28.17
C SER A 359 -25.88 -52.47 -27.90
N GLN A 360 -26.23 -51.65 -28.90
CA GLN A 360 -26.27 -50.19 -28.73
C GLN A 360 -27.31 -49.79 -27.66
N GLU A 361 -28.45 -50.47 -27.60
CA GLU A 361 -29.51 -50.22 -26.61
C GLU A 361 -29.06 -50.52 -25.17
N GLN A 362 -28.30 -51.61 -24.99
CA GLN A 362 -27.72 -51.97 -23.70
C GLN A 362 -26.69 -50.92 -23.24
N ALA A 363 -25.85 -50.43 -24.16
CA ALA A 363 -24.87 -49.38 -23.87
C ALA A 363 -25.55 -48.04 -23.51
N ILE A 364 -26.59 -47.64 -24.25
CA ILE A 364 -27.42 -46.46 -23.94
C ILE A 364 -28.05 -46.60 -22.55
N THR A 365 -28.59 -47.77 -22.23
CA THR A 365 -29.23 -48.04 -20.94
C THR A 365 -28.22 -47.93 -19.80
N CYS A 366 -27.04 -48.52 -19.96
CA CYS A 366 -25.93 -48.41 -19.01
C CYS A 366 -25.51 -46.95 -18.82
N ALA A 367 -25.25 -46.22 -19.92
CA ALA A 367 -24.80 -44.85 -19.88
C ALA A 367 -25.82 -43.89 -19.26
N ARG A 368 -27.11 -44.04 -19.57
CA ARG A 368 -28.19 -43.23 -18.97
C ARG A 368 -28.40 -43.53 -17.49
N ARG A 369 -28.20 -44.78 -17.06
CA ARG A 369 -28.22 -45.15 -15.63
C ARG A 369 -27.05 -44.48 -14.90
N LEU A 370 -25.85 -44.50 -15.48
CA LEU A 370 -24.68 -43.81 -14.96
C LEU A 370 -24.83 -42.28 -14.96
N ALA A 371 -25.49 -41.69 -15.97
CA ALA A 371 -25.67 -40.24 -16.11
C ALA A 371 -26.35 -39.56 -14.91
N ARG A 372 -27.11 -40.32 -14.12
CA ARG A 372 -27.76 -39.85 -12.87
C ARG A 372 -26.75 -39.59 -11.76
N TYR A 373 -25.61 -40.24 -11.82
CA TYR A 373 -24.54 -40.13 -10.84
C TYR A 373 -23.51 -39.15 -11.38
N ARG A 374 -23.35 -38.03 -10.70
CA ARG A 374 -22.22 -37.14 -10.92
C ARG A 374 -21.12 -37.57 -9.98
N CYS A 375 -19.87 -37.49 -10.44
CA CYS A 375 -18.79 -37.37 -9.49
C CYS A 375 -19.04 -36.02 -8.81
N ALA A 376 -19.58 -36.04 -7.58
CA ALA A 376 -19.62 -34.83 -6.77
C ALA A 376 -18.21 -34.24 -6.89
N PRO A 377 -18.01 -32.96 -7.27
CA PRO A 377 -16.73 -32.32 -7.00
C PRO A 377 -16.38 -32.73 -5.57
N VAL A 378 -15.11 -33.05 -5.27
CA VAL A 378 -14.74 -33.16 -3.86
C VAL A 378 -15.29 -31.85 -3.33
N PRO A 379 -16.34 -31.86 -2.49
CA PRO A 379 -16.58 -30.67 -1.73
C PRO A 379 -15.23 -30.54 -1.06
N ASP A 380 -14.56 -29.43 -1.29
CA ASP A 380 -13.53 -29.07 -0.35
C ASP A 380 -14.33 -28.97 0.97
N ASP A 381 -14.40 -30.08 1.73
CA ASP A 381 -15.34 -30.29 2.84
C ASP A 381 -14.90 -29.44 4.06
N SER A 382 -14.25 -28.31 3.81
CA SER A 382 -13.67 -27.39 4.76
C SER A 382 -13.56 -25.95 4.24
N GLY A 383 -14.27 -25.58 3.17
CA GLY A 383 -14.36 -24.18 2.78
C GLY A 383 -14.97 -23.32 3.89
N TRP A 384 -14.43 -22.12 4.13
CA TRP A 384 -14.96 -21.16 5.11
C TRP A 384 -16.48 -20.89 5.01
N PRO A 385 -17.12 -20.85 3.81
CA PRO A 385 -18.57 -20.59 3.72
C PRO A 385 -19.41 -21.65 4.46
N ALA A 386 -19.07 -22.93 4.30
CA ALA A 386 -19.75 -24.02 5.00
C ALA A 386 -19.51 -23.99 6.52
N LEU A 387 -18.36 -23.46 6.96
CA LEU A 387 -18.04 -23.29 8.38
C LEU A 387 -18.91 -22.20 9.03
N ILE A 388 -19.17 -21.10 8.32
CA ILE A 388 -20.01 -19.99 8.79
C ILE A 388 -21.51 -20.20 8.52
N GLY A 389 -21.88 -21.24 7.74
CA GLY A 389 -23.26 -21.55 7.41
C GLY A 389 -23.81 -20.77 6.21
N ILE A 390 -22.93 -20.31 5.31
CA ILE A 390 -23.27 -19.59 4.07
C ILE A 390 -23.17 -20.54 2.89
N GLY A 391 -24.22 -20.63 2.09
CA GLY A 391 -24.26 -21.45 0.87
C GLY A 391 -23.38 -20.88 -0.25
N ASP A 392 -23.59 -19.61 -0.61
CA ASP A 392 -22.83 -18.90 -1.65
C ASP A 392 -22.34 -17.55 -1.11
N PRO A 393 -21.01 -17.31 -0.99
CA PRO A 393 -20.45 -16.02 -0.60
C PRO A 393 -20.90 -14.85 -1.48
N ALA A 394 -21.23 -15.10 -2.75
CA ALA A 394 -21.71 -14.08 -3.67
C ALA A 394 -23.19 -13.73 -3.47
N ALA A 395 -23.95 -14.51 -2.68
CA ALA A 395 -25.38 -14.31 -2.44
C ALA A 395 -25.69 -13.87 -0.99
N ILE A 396 -24.68 -13.44 -0.23
CA ILE A 396 -24.88 -12.94 1.14
C ILE A 396 -25.77 -11.69 1.11
N GLU A 397 -26.81 -11.71 1.92
CA GLU A 397 -27.66 -10.55 2.21
C GLU A 397 -27.38 -10.07 3.64
N PRO A 398 -26.58 -8.99 3.83
CA PRO A 398 -26.08 -8.59 5.15
C PRO A 398 -27.17 -8.42 6.23
N PRO A 399 -28.34 -7.80 5.96
CA PRO A 399 -29.40 -7.67 6.96
C PRO A 399 -29.94 -9.01 7.48
N ASN A 400 -29.99 -10.04 6.63
CA ASN A 400 -30.49 -11.37 7.00
C ASN A 400 -29.43 -12.19 7.76
N ASN A 401 -28.16 -11.92 7.52
CA ASN A 401 -27.05 -12.58 8.20
C ASN A 401 -26.73 -11.97 9.58
N TRP A 402 -26.99 -10.68 9.78
CA TRP A 402 -26.78 -9.98 11.05
C TRP A 402 -27.93 -10.12 12.05
N SER A 403 -29.04 -10.78 11.68
CA SER A 403 -30.30 -10.78 12.46
C SER A 403 -30.30 -11.70 13.70
N THR A 404 -29.16 -12.00 14.30
CA THR A 404 -29.10 -12.88 15.48
C THR A 404 -29.33 -12.11 16.78
N SER A 405 -30.56 -12.13 17.28
CA SER A 405 -30.93 -11.65 18.61
C SER A 405 -30.57 -12.61 19.76
N ASP A 406 -29.71 -13.60 19.50
CA ASP A 406 -29.28 -14.62 20.48
C ASP A 406 -28.00 -14.17 21.22
N PRO A 407 -28.07 -13.87 22.53
CA PRO A 407 -26.92 -13.47 23.33
C PRO A 407 -25.78 -14.51 23.36
N GLN A 408 -26.07 -15.80 23.12
CA GLN A 408 -25.04 -16.83 23.10
C GLN A 408 -24.16 -16.78 21.84
N ARG A 409 -24.64 -16.17 20.76
CA ARG A 409 -23.90 -16.02 19.49
C ARG A 409 -23.10 -14.72 19.40
N PHE A 410 -23.41 -13.76 20.28
CA PHE A 410 -22.69 -12.49 20.36
C PHE A 410 -21.18 -12.70 20.57
N LEU A 411 -20.36 -12.09 19.71
CA LEU A 411 -18.90 -12.21 19.64
C LEU A 411 -18.36 -13.64 19.60
N ARG A 412 -19.14 -14.58 19.08
CA ARG A 412 -18.77 -16.00 18.95
C ARG A 412 -18.78 -16.40 17.49
N VAL A 413 -17.63 -16.83 16.96
CA VAL A 413 -17.50 -17.21 15.55
C VAL A 413 -16.69 -18.50 15.37
N PRO A 414 -17.06 -19.35 14.39
CA PRO A 414 -16.26 -20.51 14.06
C PRO A 414 -14.98 -20.11 13.30
N VAL A 415 -13.84 -20.64 13.74
CA VAL A 415 -12.51 -20.31 13.19
C VAL A 415 -11.83 -21.50 12.49
N GLY A 416 -12.33 -22.71 12.72
CA GLY A 416 -11.77 -23.93 12.15
C GLY A 416 -12.55 -25.18 12.56
N ARG A 417 -11.94 -26.35 12.36
CA ARG A 417 -12.51 -27.65 12.74
C ARG A 417 -11.56 -28.45 13.63
N CYS A 418 -12.11 -29.12 14.63
CA CYS A 418 -11.40 -30.06 15.50
C CYS A 418 -11.10 -31.37 14.75
N ALA A 419 -10.29 -32.26 15.36
CA ALA A 419 -9.90 -33.54 14.77
C ALA A 419 -11.09 -34.49 14.49
N ASP A 420 -12.19 -34.32 15.22
CA ASP A 420 -13.46 -35.04 15.04
C ASP A 420 -14.38 -34.43 13.95
N GLY A 421 -13.94 -33.33 13.32
CA GLY A 421 -14.68 -32.60 12.31
C GLY A 421 -15.65 -31.55 12.85
N ALA A 422 -15.82 -31.43 14.17
CA ALA A 422 -16.70 -30.44 14.78
C ALA A 422 -16.15 -29.00 14.59
N PRO A 423 -17.00 -27.99 14.36
CA PRO A 423 -16.56 -26.60 14.20
C PRO A 423 -16.08 -26.01 15.54
N LEU A 424 -14.82 -25.56 15.59
CA LEU A 424 -14.28 -24.85 16.74
C LEU A 424 -14.74 -23.39 16.71
N HIS A 425 -15.43 -22.97 17.77
CA HIS A 425 -15.88 -21.60 17.96
C HIS A 425 -14.95 -20.85 18.89
N LEU A 426 -14.50 -19.67 18.49
CA LEU A 426 -13.82 -18.72 19.35
C LEU A 426 -14.87 -17.77 19.92
N ASP A 427 -14.98 -17.71 21.24
CA ASP A 427 -15.94 -16.87 21.95
C ASP A 427 -15.21 -15.76 22.70
N LEU A 428 -15.32 -14.53 22.22
CA LEU A 428 -14.62 -13.36 22.76
C LEU A 428 -15.38 -12.67 23.91
N LYS A 429 -16.53 -13.20 24.33
CA LYS A 429 -17.25 -12.67 25.49
C LYS A 429 -16.45 -12.89 26.76
N GLU A 430 -16.86 -12.17 27.79
CA GLU A 430 -16.31 -12.33 29.13
C GLU A 430 -16.67 -13.68 29.72
N ALA A 431 -15.84 -14.20 30.62
CA ALA A 431 -16.10 -15.44 31.35
C ALA A 431 -17.43 -15.41 32.13
N ALA A 432 -17.90 -14.23 32.55
CA ALA A 432 -19.20 -14.05 33.20
C ALA A 432 -20.41 -14.35 32.27
N HIS A 433 -20.18 -14.43 30.96
CA HIS A 433 -21.18 -14.74 29.93
C HIS A 433 -20.81 -16.01 29.16
N ASP A 434 -20.15 -16.96 29.85
CA ASP A 434 -19.66 -18.24 29.33
C ASP A 434 -18.69 -18.12 28.14
N GLY A 435 -18.04 -16.96 27.98
CA GLY A 435 -17.05 -16.72 26.94
C GLY A 435 -15.62 -17.11 27.36
N MET A 436 -14.69 -17.09 26.40
CA MET A 436 -13.28 -17.41 26.64
C MET A 436 -12.47 -16.22 27.16
N GLY A 437 -13.12 -15.08 27.43
CA GLY A 437 -12.52 -13.85 27.92
C GLY A 437 -12.28 -12.81 26.81
N PRO A 438 -12.26 -11.51 27.17
CA PRO A 438 -12.24 -10.42 26.19
C PRO A 438 -10.89 -10.21 25.51
N HIS A 439 -9.80 -10.71 26.08
CA HIS A 439 -8.45 -10.53 25.55
C HIS A 439 -7.77 -11.87 25.32
N GLY A 440 -6.96 -11.97 24.27
CA GLY A 440 -6.23 -13.19 23.96
C GLY A 440 -4.94 -12.98 23.17
N LEU A 441 -4.21 -14.08 23.03
CA LEU A 441 -2.88 -14.14 22.43
C LEU A 441 -2.86 -15.13 21.27
N CYS A 442 -2.27 -14.76 20.14
CA CYS A 442 -2.05 -15.61 18.98
C CYS A 442 -0.56 -15.70 18.62
N VAL A 443 0.06 -16.86 18.78
CA VAL A 443 1.48 -17.06 18.42
C VAL A 443 1.60 -18.08 17.30
N GLY A 444 2.45 -17.79 16.31
CA GLY A 444 2.70 -18.72 15.22
C GLY A 444 3.86 -18.27 14.33
N ALA A 445 4.78 -19.18 14.05
CA ALA A 445 5.95 -18.95 13.20
C ALA A 445 5.55 -18.53 11.77
N THR A 446 6.48 -17.93 11.03
CA THR A 446 6.27 -17.60 9.62
C THR A 446 5.87 -18.85 8.83
N GLY A 447 4.81 -18.77 8.02
CA GLY A 447 4.27 -19.92 7.27
C GLY A 447 3.35 -20.85 8.06
N SER A 448 3.17 -20.65 9.37
CA SER A 448 2.24 -21.45 10.19
C SER A 448 0.75 -21.18 9.89
N GLY A 449 0.44 -20.07 9.21
CA GLY A 449 -0.94 -19.65 8.91
C GLY A 449 -1.51 -18.56 9.83
N LYS A 450 -0.71 -17.92 10.70
CA LYS A 450 -1.15 -16.84 11.61
C LYS A 450 -1.97 -15.74 10.93
N SER A 451 -1.44 -15.14 9.87
CA SER A 451 -2.14 -14.06 9.14
C SER A 451 -3.48 -14.52 8.55
N GLU A 452 -3.54 -15.77 8.08
CA GLU A 452 -4.77 -16.33 7.53
C GLU A 452 -5.80 -16.63 8.64
N PHE A 453 -5.35 -17.09 9.81
CA PHE A 453 -6.21 -17.22 10.99
C PHE A 453 -6.83 -15.88 11.40
N LEU A 454 -6.03 -14.80 11.45
CA LEU A 454 -6.53 -13.47 11.78
C LEU A 454 -7.56 -12.97 10.76
N ARG A 455 -7.33 -13.20 9.45
CA ARG A 455 -8.31 -12.91 8.39
C ARG A 455 -9.60 -13.71 8.57
N THR A 456 -9.49 -15.00 8.83
CA THR A 456 -10.63 -15.90 9.05
C THR A 456 -11.48 -15.45 10.24
N LEU A 457 -10.85 -15.07 11.35
CA LEU A 457 -11.52 -14.56 12.53
C LEU A 457 -12.25 -13.24 12.25
N VAL A 458 -11.55 -12.26 11.66
CA VAL A 458 -12.13 -10.95 11.34
C VAL A 458 -13.27 -11.09 10.34
N LEU A 459 -13.09 -11.87 9.28
CA LEU A 459 -14.12 -12.12 8.27
C LEU A 459 -15.36 -12.80 8.89
N GLY A 460 -15.15 -13.78 9.77
CA GLY A 460 -16.22 -14.44 10.52
C GLY A 460 -17.04 -13.45 11.34
N LEU A 461 -16.37 -12.54 12.05
CA LEU A 461 -16.99 -11.53 12.90
C LEU A 461 -17.81 -10.52 12.10
N ILE A 462 -17.25 -9.91 11.06
CA ILE A 462 -17.96 -8.88 10.25
C ILE A 462 -19.12 -9.47 9.44
N THR A 463 -19.08 -10.77 9.15
CA THR A 463 -20.16 -11.46 8.42
C THR A 463 -21.34 -11.81 9.34
N THR A 464 -21.09 -12.00 10.63
CA THR A 464 -22.10 -12.44 11.61
C THR A 464 -22.65 -11.32 12.49
N HIS A 465 -21.92 -10.20 12.62
CA HIS A 465 -22.30 -9.07 13.48
C HIS A 465 -22.48 -7.82 12.64
N SER A 466 -23.43 -6.96 13.01
CA SER A 466 -23.58 -5.66 12.38
C SER A 466 -22.51 -4.65 12.85
N PRO A 467 -22.22 -3.57 12.09
CA PRO A 467 -21.34 -2.49 12.55
C PRO A 467 -21.84 -1.77 13.82
N GLU A 468 -23.13 -1.86 14.14
CA GLU A 468 -23.70 -1.27 15.35
C GLU A 468 -23.40 -2.11 16.61
N GLU A 469 -23.02 -3.37 16.41
CA GLU A 469 -22.67 -4.32 17.48
C GLU A 469 -21.16 -4.49 17.63
N LEU A 470 -20.40 -4.41 16.53
CA LEU A 470 -18.96 -4.64 16.50
C LEU A 470 -18.22 -3.68 15.56
N ASN A 471 -17.20 -3.02 16.11
CA ASN A 471 -16.19 -2.28 15.38
C ASN A 471 -14.80 -2.91 15.58
N LEU A 472 -13.92 -2.74 14.59
CA LEU A 472 -12.57 -3.28 14.62
C LEU A 472 -11.50 -2.21 14.38
N ILE A 473 -10.38 -2.35 15.09
CA ILE A 473 -9.12 -1.66 14.83
C ILE A 473 -8.09 -2.74 14.49
N LEU A 474 -7.56 -2.68 13.28
CA LEU A 474 -6.61 -3.65 12.75
C LEU A 474 -5.25 -2.98 12.62
N VAL A 475 -4.25 -3.51 13.33
CA VAL A 475 -2.90 -2.97 13.38
C VAL A 475 -1.90 -3.99 12.85
N ASP A 476 -1.07 -3.58 11.90
CA ASP A 476 0.03 -4.38 11.33
C ASP A 476 1.34 -3.59 11.43
N PHE A 477 2.21 -3.98 12.37
CA PHE A 477 3.42 -3.21 12.69
C PHE A 477 4.46 -3.20 11.56
N LYS A 478 4.71 -4.34 10.91
CA LYS A 478 5.77 -4.51 9.90
C LYS A 478 5.32 -4.22 8.45
N GLY A 479 4.09 -3.75 8.26
CA GLY A 479 3.56 -3.49 6.92
C GLY A 479 3.16 -4.77 6.16
N GLY A 480 2.74 -5.81 6.87
CA GLY A 480 2.17 -7.00 6.27
C GLY A 480 0.88 -6.72 5.50
N ALA A 481 0.53 -7.65 4.62
CA ALA A 481 -0.73 -7.61 3.87
C ALA A 481 -1.89 -8.29 4.63
N THR A 482 -1.75 -8.55 5.95
CA THR A 482 -2.68 -9.41 6.71
C THR A 482 -4.12 -8.90 6.60
N PHE A 483 -4.35 -7.60 6.72
CA PHE A 483 -5.71 -7.04 6.73
C PHE A 483 -6.09 -6.28 5.44
N LEU A 484 -5.28 -6.43 4.39
CA LEU A 484 -5.51 -5.75 3.12
C LEU A 484 -6.88 -6.13 2.53
N GLY A 485 -7.63 -5.14 2.07
CA GLY A 485 -8.96 -5.33 1.45
C GLY A 485 -10.12 -5.18 2.42
N LEU A 486 -9.91 -5.36 3.74
CA LEU A 486 -10.98 -5.26 4.75
C LEU A 486 -11.48 -3.83 4.98
N GLN A 487 -10.70 -2.80 4.61
CA GLN A 487 -11.02 -1.38 4.82
C GLN A 487 -12.35 -0.90 4.21
N ARG A 488 -12.94 -1.69 3.30
CA ARG A 488 -14.22 -1.38 2.65
C ARG A 488 -15.44 -1.73 3.52
N ALA A 489 -15.27 -2.57 4.53
CA ALA A 489 -16.33 -2.94 5.46
C ALA A 489 -16.56 -1.82 6.48
N ARG A 490 -17.83 -1.49 6.76
CA ARG A 490 -18.21 -0.40 7.67
C ARG A 490 -17.87 -0.66 9.14
N HIS A 491 -17.55 -1.91 9.51
CA HIS A 491 -17.07 -2.28 10.85
C HIS A 491 -15.64 -1.79 11.14
N ILE A 492 -14.83 -1.58 10.11
CA ILE A 492 -13.43 -1.20 10.30
C ILE A 492 -13.37 0.30 10.66
N SER A 493 -13.09 0.58 11.92
CA SER A 493 -12.84 1.92 12.44
C SER A 493 -11.49 2.45 11.99
N ALA A 494 -10.48 1.57 11.99
CA ALA A 494 -9.10 1.89 11.66
C ALA A 494 -8.36 0.68 11.08
N LEU A 495 -7.62 0.91 10.01
CA LEU A 495 -6.58 0.00 9.50
C LEU A 495 -5.24 0.74 9.54
N ILE A 496 -4.36 0.32 10.43
CA ILE A 496 -3.07 0.97 10.69
C ILE A 496 -1.97 0.00 10.28
N THR A 497 -1.21 0.34 9.24
CA THR A 497 -0.16 -0.53 8.67
C THR A 497 1.16 0.21 8.61
N ASN A 498 2.27 -0.55 8.59
CA ASN A 498 3.62 -0.01 8.37
C ASN A 498 4.07 0.99 9.44
N LEU A 499 3.76 0.71 10.71
CA LEU A 499 4.15 1.55 11.85
C LEU A 499 5.65 1.52 12.14
N ALA A 500 6.36 0.46 11.73
CA ALA A 500 7.79 0.29 11.99
C ALA A 500 8.68 1.38 11.36
N GLU A 501 8.20 2.07 10.32
CA GLU A 501 8.96 3.11 9.62
C GLU A 501 8.65 4.52 10.14
N GLU A 502 7.56 4.71 10.90
CA GLU A 502 7.07 6.03 11.31
C GLU A 502 6.75 6.08 12.82
N GLU A 503 7.77 6.35 13.65
CA GLU A 503 7.65 6.46 15.12
C GLU A 503 6.53 7.41 15.58
N LEU A 504 6.31 8.52 14.86
CA LEU A 504 5.24 9.48 15.12
C LEU A 504 3.84 8.83 15.09
N LEU A 505 3.61 7.87 14.18
CA LEU A 505 2.32 7.19 14.06
C LEU A 505 2.05 6.26 15.24
N VAL A 506 3.09 5.69 15.86
CA VAL A 506 2.94 4.84 17.04
C VAL A 506 2.49 5.66 18.25
N THR A 507 3.12 6.81 18.50
CA THR A 507 2.68 7.74 19.56
C THR A 507 1.26 8.23 19.32
N ARG A 508 0.95 8.61 18.07
CA ARG A 508 -0.41 9.01 17.67
C ARG A 508 -1.43 7.91 17.92
N MET A 509 -1.08 6.64 17.67
CA MET A 509 -1.96 5.49 17.88
C MET A 509 -2.23 5.28 19.38
N ALA A 510 -1.20 5.46 20.21
CA ALA A 510 -1.37 5.41 21.66
C ALA A 510 -2.38 6.48 22.13
N ASP A 511 -2.21 7.73 21.67
CA ASP A 511 -3.10 8.84 22.01
C ASP A 511 -4.55 8.58 21.55
N ALA A 512 -4.75 8.08 20.33
CA ALA A 512 -6.08 7.77 19.79
C ALA A 512 -6.81 6.65 20.54
N LEU A 513 -6.08 5.59 20.94
CA LEU A 513 -6.64 4.48 21.73
C LEU A 513 -6.93 4.89 23.17
N ALA A 514 -6.04 5.68 23.80
CA ALA A 514 -6.29 6.26 25.11
C ALA A 514 -7.53 7.17 25.09
N GLY A 515 -7.65 8.00 24.05
CA GLY A 515 -8.81 8.82 23.77
C GLY A 515 -10.11 8.02 23.66
N GLU A 516 -10.09 6.86 22.99
CA GLU A 516 -11.28 6.00 22.89
C GLU A 516 -11.69 5.39 24.23
N MET A 517 -10.71 5.02 25.07
CA MET A 517 -11.00 4.57 26.44
C MET A 517 -11.68 5.67 27.24
N THR A 518 -11.16 6.89 27.20
CA THR A 518 -11.75 8.06 27.90
C THR A 518 -13.13 8.39 27.36
N ARG A 519 -13.32 8.43 26.03
CA ARG A 519 -14.62 8.68 25.39
C ARG A 519 -15.68 7.69 25.85
N ARG A 520 -15.36 6.40 25.89
CA ARG A 520 -16.29 5.35 26.36
C ARG A 520 -16.61 5.49 27.84
N GLN A 521 -15.62 5.81 28.68
CA GLN A 521 -15.86 6.09 30.10
C GLN A 521 -16.82 7.28 30.30
N GLU A 522 -16.62 8.36 29.54
CA GLU A 522 -17.47 9.55 29.59
C GLU A 522 -18.90 9.27 29.11
N LEU A 523 -19.07 8.45 28.07
CA LEU A 523 -20.39 8.01 27.61
C LEU A 523 -21.14 7.20 28.67
N LEU A 524 -20.47 6.26 29.35
CA LEU A 524 -21.07 5.51 30.46
C LEU A 524 -21.42 6.42 31.65
N ARG A 525 -20.56 7.41 31.93
CA ARG A 525 -20.80 8.41 32.98
C ARG A 525 -22.02 9.29 32.65
N ALA A 526 -22.10 9.80 31.42
CA ALA A 526 -23.19 10.64 30.95
C ALA A 526 -24.54 9.90 30.86
N ALA A 527 -24.51 8.58 30.60
CA ALA A 527 -25.69 7.71 30.54
C ALA A 527 -26.30 7.35 31.92
N GLY A 528 -25.91 8.05 32.99
CA GLY A 528 -26.37 7.78 34.36
C GLY A 528 -25.36 7.02 35.22
N ASN A 529 -24.06 7.20 34.97
CA ASN A 529 -22.97 6.59 35.73
C ASN A 529 -23.00 5.04 35.73
N LEU A 530 -23.21 4.47 34.54
CA LEU A 530 -23.27 3.03 34.33
C LEU A 530 -21.90 2.38 34.60
N SER A 531 -21.91 1.18 35.17
CA SER A 531 -20.67 0.52 35.62
C SER A 531 -19.95 -0.24 34.50
N ASN A 532 -20.69 -0.65 33.48
CA ASN A 532 -20.21 -1.47 32.36
C ASN A 532 -21.03 -1.26 31.10
N ILE A 533 -20.46 -1.64 29.95
CA ILE A 533 -21.10 -1.52 28.63
C ILE A 533 -22.35 -2.40 28.48
N ALA A 534 -22.47 -3.51 29.22
CA ALA A 534 -23.64 -4.37 29.13
C ALA A 534 -24.90 -3.68 29.66
N GLU A 535 -24.77 -2.83 30.70
CA GLU A 535 -25.85 -1.94 31.16
C GLU A 535 -26.22 -0.90 30.11
N TYR A 536 -25.23 -0.31 29.45
CA TYR A 536 -25.44 0.67 28.39
C TYR A 536 -26.22 0.08 27.22
N ARG A 537 -25.85 -1.12 26.74
CA ARG A 537 -26.52 -1.79 25.61
C ARG A 537 -27.95 -2.24 25.89
N ARG A 538 -28.34 -2.37 27.17
CA ARG A 538 -29.74 -2.66 27.53
C ARG A 538 -30.66 -1.45 27.38
N ARG A 539 -30.10 -0.24 27.28
CA ARG A 539 -30.85 1.01 27.09
C ARG A 539 -31.11 1.24 25.60
N THR A 540 -32.38 1.28 25.20
CA THR A 540 -32.79 1.51 23.81
C THR A 540 -32.93 3.00 23.44
N ASP A 541 -32.86 3.89 24.43
CA ASP A 541 -32.96 5.34 24.29
C ASP A 541 -31.60 6.02 24.02
N LEU A 542 -30.51 5.27 24.06
CA LEU A 542 -29.14 5.76 23.83
C LEU A 542 -28.62 5.33 22.45
N PRO A 543 -27.69 6.09 21.85
CA PRO A 543 -27.00 5.68 20.62
C PRO A 543 -26.28 4.34 20.79
N ALA A 544 -26.20 3.51 19.74
CA ALA A 544 -25.50 2.23 19.82
C ALA A 544 -24.01 2.38 20.16
N LEU A 545 -23.52 1.57 21.11
CA LEU A 545 -22.10 1.50 21.47
C LEU A 545 -21.52 0.10 21.18
N PRO A 546 -20.96 -0.10 19.96
CA PRO A 546 -20.43 -1.40 19.53
C PRO A 546 -19.23 -1.85 20.36
N ALA A 547 -19.02 -3.17 20.43
CA ALA A 547 -17.80 -3.76 20.98
C ALA A 547 -16.63 -3.37 20.07
N LEU A 548 -15.48 -3.10 20.66
CA LEU A 548 -14.28 -2.72 19.90
C LEU A 548 -13.26 -3.84 19.98
N LEU A 549 -13.01 -4.55 18.89
CA LEU A 549 -11.94 -5.52 18.82
C LEU A 549 -10.68 -4.87 18.23
N ILE A 550 -9.62 -4.81 19.03
CA ILE A 550 -8.30 -4.33 18.61
C ILE A 550 -7.43 -5.56 18.33
N VAL A 551 -7.03 -5.73 17.07
CA VAL A 551 -6.13 -6.81 16.64
C VAL A 551 -4.78 -6.20 16.31
N VAL A 552 -3.73 -6.60 17.05
CA VAL A 552 -2.37 -6.10 16.85
C VAL A 552 -1.48 -7.22 16.37
N ASP A 553 -1.09 -7.18 15.09
CA ASP A 553 -0.13 -8.10 14.51
C ASP A 553 1.31 -7.62 14.72
N GLU A 554 2.20 -8.58 15.01
CA GLU A 554 3.60 -8.36 15.41
C GLU A 554 3.77 -7.45 16.65
N PHE A 555 2.92 -7.61 17.68
CA PHE A 555 2.96 -6.75 18.87
C PHE A 555 4.31 -6.81 19.64
N SER A 556 5.02 -7.94 19.58
CA SER A 556 6.31 -8.10 20.27
C SER A 556 7.38 -7.16 19.72
N GLU A 557 7.36 -6.91 18.41
CA GLU A 557 8.27 -5.97 17.74
C GLU A 557 7.91 -4.52 18.06
N LEU A 558 6.59 -4.23 18.12
CA LEU A 558 6.09 -2.93 18.59
C LEU A 558 6.62 -2.62 19.99
N LEU A 559 6.53 -3.55 20.94
CA LEU A 559 7.03 -3.35 22.31
C LEU A 559 8.56 -3.36 22.42
N GLN A 560 9.26 -3.92 21.43
CA GLN A 560 10.72 -3.86 21.38
C GLN A 560 11.19 -2.45 21.01
N GLN A 561 10.54 -1.82 20.05
CA GLN A 561 10.87 -0.47 19.59
C GLN A 561 10.26 0.61 20.50
N HIS A 562 9.05 0.39 21.02
CA HIS A 562 8.31 1.33 21.87
C HIS A 562 7.81 0.66 23.17
N PRO A 563 8.68 0.53 24.19
CA PRO A 563 8.34 -0.13 25.46
C PRO A 563 7.18 0.53 26.22
N ASP A 564 7.06 1.86 26.15
CA ASP A 564 6.05 2.65 26.87
C ASP A 564 4.60 2.27 26.47
N PHE A 565 4.43 1.68 25.28
CA PHE A 565 3.13 1.22 24.81
C PHE A 565 2.56 0.05 25.63
N ALA A 566 3.41 -0.68 26.38
CA ALA A 566 2.97 -1.77 27.24
C ALA A 566 1.97 -1.28 28.30
N GLU A 567 2.14 -0.07 28.83
CA GLU A 567 1.25 0.50 29.85
C GLU A 567 -0.18 0.67 29.32
N LEU A 568 -0.32 1.07 28.05
CA LEU A 568 -1.61 1.18 27.40
C LEU A 568 -2.30 -0.18 27.26
N PHE A 569 -1.57 -1.23 26.85
CA PHE A 569 -2.16 -2.57 26.78
C PHE A 569 -2.57 -3.11 28.15
N VAL A 570 -1.80 -2.83 29.21
CA VAL A 570 -2.18 -3.17 30.58
C VAL A 570 -3.44 -2.40 31.00
N ALA A 571 -3.54 -1.10 30.65
CA ALA A 571 -4.73 -0.31 30.91
C ALA A 571 -5.97 -0.88 30.19
N ILE A 572 -5.83 -1.31 28.92
CA ILE A 572 -6.88 -2.00 28.16
C ILE A 572 -7.20 -3.36 28.80
N GLY A 573 -6.22 -4.14 29.23
CA GLY A 573 -6.47 -5.42 29.92
C GLY A 573 -7.26 -5.26 31.23
N ARG A 574 -7.06 -4.14 31.94
CA ARG A 574 -7.74 -3.82 33.20
C ARG A 574 -9.14 -3.24 33.00
N LEU A 575 -9.30 -2.29 32.08
CA LEU A 575 -10.53 -1.50 31.90
C LEU A 575 -11.34 -1.91 30.67
N GLY A 576 -10.74 -2.62 29.72
CA GLY A 576 -11.34 -2.95 28.44
C GLY A 576 -12.62 -3.76 28.59
N ARG A 577 -12.65 -4.69 29.55
CA ARG A 577 -13.85 -5.45 29.92
C ARG A 577 -15.08 -4.55 30.13
N SER A 578 -15.02 -3.59 31.07
CA SER A 578 -16.16 -2.72 31.35
C SER A 578 -16.49 -1.76 30.22
N LEU A 579 -15.52 -1.42 29.37
CA LEU A 579 -15.68 -0.53 28.21
C LEU A 579 -16.08 -1.27 26.91
N GLY A 580 -16.16 -2.60 26.94
CA GLY A 580 -16.36 -3.44 25.75
C GLY A 580 -15.26 -3.32 24.71
N ILE A 581 -14.01 -3.15 25.16
CA ILE A 581 -12.80 -3.18 24.34
C ILE A 581 -12.13 -4.54 24.52
N HIS A 582 -11.98 -5.27 23.43
CA HIS A 582 -11.38 -6.59 23.32
C HIS A 582 -10.01 -6.46 22.65
N LEU A 583 -9.02 -7.24 23.10
CA LEU A 583 -7.64 -7.12 22.62
C LEU A 583 -7.13 -8.48 22.16
N LEU A 584 -6.71 -8.59 20.90
CA LEU A 584 -6.05 -9.76 20.35
C LEU A 584 -4.63 -9.40 19.94
N LEU A 585 -3.65 -9.90 20.68
CA LEU A 585 -2.24 -9.69 20.39
C LEU A 585 -1.70 -10.87 19.58
N ALA A 586 -1.06 -10.60 18.45
CA ALA A 586 -0.50 -11.62 17.57
C ALA A 586 0.99 -11.38 17.32
N SER A 587 1.80 -12.44 17.30
CA SER A 587 3.23 -12.33 17.03
C SER A 587 3.82 -13.59 16.40
N GLN A 588 4.86 -13.44 15.59
CA GLN A 588 5.63 -14.56 15.06
C GLN A 588 6.54 -15.23 16.10
N ARG A 589 6.99 -14.46 17.09
CA ARG A 589 7.88 -14.90 18.16
C ARG A 589 7.43 -14.30 19.48
N LEU A 590 7.68 -15.01 20.57
CA LEU A 590 7.30 -14.54 21.90
C LEU A 590 8.54 -14.42 22.79
N ASP A 591 8.70 -13.25 23.41
CA ASP A 591 9.67 -13.00 24.47
C ASP A 591 8.93 -12.84 25.80
N GLU A 592 9.16 -13.75 26.75
CA GLU A 592 8.48 -13.80 28.05
C GLU A 592 8.62 -12.50 28.85
N GLY A 593 9.74 -11.79 28.70
CA GLY A 593 9.97 -10.52 29.39
C GLY A 593 8.96 -9.42 29.02
N ARG A 594 8.36 -9.51 27.83
CA ARG A 594 7.49 -8.50 27.23
C ARG A 594 6.02 -8.65 27.60
N LEU A 595 5.62 -9.80 28.15
CA LEU A 595 4.25 -10.07 28.60
C LEU A 595 4.00 -9.68 30.08
N ARG A 596 5.00 -9.14 30.77
CA ARG A 596 4.89 -8.77 32.19
C ARG A 596 3.72 -7.81 32.41
N GLY A 597 2.81 -8.19 33.30
CA GLY A 597 1.58 -7.44 33.61
C GLY A 597 0.41 -7.71 32.64
N LEU A 598 0.67 -8.07 31.38
CA LEU A 598 -0.39 -8.42 30.42
C LEU A 598 -0.86 -9.87 30.55
N ASP A 599 0.02 -10.80 30.93
CA ASP A 599 -0.27 -12.25 30.90
C ASP A 599 -1.53 -12.64 31.69
N SER A 600 -1.78 -11.94 32.81
CA SER A 600 -2.96 -12.15 33.67
C SER A 600 -4.29 -11.72 33.03
N HIS A 601 -4.24 -10.89 31.99
CA HIS A 601 -5.41 -10.38 31.28
C HIS A 601 -5.72 -11.18 29.99
N LEU A 602 -4.74 -11.90 29.44
CA LEU A 602 -4.86 -12.67 28.20
C LEU A 602 -5.47 -14.05 28.50
N SER A 603 -6.79 -14.15 28.32
CA SER A 603 -7.61 -15.27 28.78
C SER A 603 -7.51 -16.51 27.88
N TYR A 604 -7.69 -16.34 26.57
CA TYR A 604 -7.56 -17.42 25.59
C TYR A 604 -6.24 -17.30 24.82
N ARG A 605 -5.67 -18.45 24.43
CA ARG A 605 -4.40 -18.48 23.70
C ARG A 605 -4.47 -19.42 22.51
N VAL A 606 -4.27 -18.88 21.32
CA VAL A 606 -4.15 -19.61 20.06
C VAL A 606 -2.67 -19.79 19.74
N CYS A 607 -2.24 -21.02 19.59
CA CYS A 607 -0.84 -21.36 19.31
C CYS A 607 -0.80 -22.21 18.03
N LEU A 608 -0.36 -21.60 16.94
CA LEU A 608 0.00 -22.32 15.71
C LEU A 608 1.41 -22.88 15.85
N LYS A 609 1.92 -23.52 14.79
CA LYS A 609 3.29 -24.07 14.80
C LYS A 609 4.32 -23.01 15.24
N THR A 610 5.08 -23.29 16.30
CA THR A 610 6.13 -22.42 16.85
C THR A 610 7.53 -22.80 16.35
N PHE A 611 8.53 -21.91 16.54
CA PHE A 611 9.92 -22.20 16.15
C PHE A 611 10.64 -23.08 17.18
N SER A 612 10.23 -22.99 18.45
CA SER A 612 10.84 -23.78 19.52
C SER A 612 9.82 -24.38 20.50
N PRO A 613 10.19 -25.46 21.21
CA PRO A 613 9.41 -25.99 22.32
C PRO A 613 9.19 -24.98 23.46
N ASN A 614 10.14 -24.08 23.70
CA ASN A 614 10.05 -23.09 24.77
C ASN A 614 8.93 -22.08 24.49
N GLU A 615 8.83 -21.55 23.26
CA GLU A 615 7.73 -20.66 22.86
C GLU A 615 6.35 -21.32 23.07
N SER A 616 6.23 -22.60 22.72
CA SER A 616 5.01 -23.37 22.97
C SER A 616 4.69 -23.45 24.46
N ARG A 617 5.69 -23.70 25.32
CA ARG A 617 5.50 -23.75 26.78
C ARG A 617 5.10 -22.40 27.36
N SER A 618 5.68 -21.30 26.89
CA SER A 618 5.33 -19.96 27.37
C SER A 618 3.87 -19.61 27.06
N VAL A 619 3.34 -20.06 25.91
CA VAL A 619 1.95 -19.81 25.51
C VAL A 619 0.99 -20.84 26.11
N LEU A 620 1.19 -22.13 25.86
CA LEU A 620 0.25 -23.20 26.22
C LEU A 620 0.55 -23.84 27.59
N GLY A 621 1.79 -23.79 28.05
CA GLY A 621 2.29 -24.59 29.19
C GLY A 621 2.89 -25.94 28.78
N VAL A 622 2.74 -26.35 27.53
CA VAL A 622 3.23 -27.63 26.96
C VAL A 622 3.99 -27.39 25.65
N ALA A 623 4.78 -28.36 25.17
CA ALA A 623 5.64 -28.21 23.99
C ALA A 623 4.95 -28.55 22.65
N ASP A 624 3.70 -29.02 22.70
CA ASP A 624 2.99 -29.67 21.60
C ASP A 624 2.84 -28.83 20.32
N ALA A 625 2.79 -27.49 20.43
CA ALA A 625 2.66 -26.64 19.25
C ALA A 625 3.90 -26.68 18.33
N TYR A 626 5.08 -26.99 18.87
CA TYR A 626 6.30 -27.18 18.08
C TYR A 626 6.18 -28.40 17.14
N GLU A 627 5.52 -29.46 17.62
CA GLU A 627 5.33 -30.74 16.92
C GLU A 627 4.20 -30.71 15.88
N LEU A 628 3.47 -29.59 15.76
CA LEU A 628 2.43 -29.43 14.74
C LEU A 628 3.00 -29.63 13.32
N PRO A 629 2.22 -30.20 12.38
CA PRO A 629 2.67 -30.39 11.01
C PRO A 629 3.00 -29.05 10.33
N ASN A 630 3.86 -29.09 9.30
CA ASN A 630 4.22 -27.90 8.52
C ASN A 630 3.08 -27.36 7.64
N THR A 631 1.93 -28.05 7.64
CA THR A 631 0.72 -27.59 6.94
C THR A 631 0.18 -26.33 7.63
N PRO A 632 0.05 -25.19 6.92
CA PRO A 632 -0.49 -23.97 7.50
C PRO A 632 -1.90 -24.18 8.07
N GLY A 633 -2.20 -23.53 9.19
CA GLY A 633 -3.50 -23.59 9.85
C GLY A 633 -3.66 -24.70 10.89
N ALA A 634 -2.67 -25.58 11.09
CA ALA A 634 -2.68 -26.48 12.23
C ALA A 634 -2.42 -25.67 13.52
N ALA A 635 -3.30 -25.77 14.51
CA ALA A 635 -3.25 -24.94 15.71
C ALA A 635 -3.81 -25.65 16.97
N TYR A 636 -3.41 -25.12 18.12
CA TYR A 636 -3.99 -25.42 19.43
C TYR A 636 -4.68 -24.18 19.99
N LEU A 637 -5.83 -24.36 20.64
CA LEU A 637 -6.49 -23.34 21.45
C LEU A 637 -6.41 -23.77 22.91
N LYS A 638 -5.86 -22.91 23.77
CA LYS A 638 -5.98 -23.03 25.23
C LYS A 638 -7.08 -22.10 25.73
N THR A 639 -8.10 -22.69 26.36
CA THR A 639 -9.21 -21.95 26.96
C THR A 639 -8.86 -21.49 28.39
N PRO A 640 -9.66 -20.60 29.01
CA PRO A 640 -9.44 -20.16 30.39
C PRO A 640 -9.50 -21.28 31.42
N SER A 641 -10.23 -22.37 31.14
CA SER A 641 -10.30 -23.56 32.00
C SER A 641 -9.02 -24.39 31.98
N GLY A 642 -8.08 -24.07 31.08
CA GLY A 642 -6.82 -24.81 30.88
C GLY A 642 -6.93 -25.96 29.89
N GLU A 643 -8.10 -26.19 29.28
CA GLU A 643 -8.29 -27.18 28.23
C GLU A 643 -7.52 -26.79 26.96
N ILE A 644 -6.83 -27.76 26.34
CA ILE A 644 -6.08 -27.59 25.10
C ILE A 644 -6.78 -28.37 23.99
N ILE A 645 -7.27 -27.65 22.97
CA ILE A 645 -8.05 -28.20 21.86
C ILE A 645 -7.24 -28.08 20.57
N ARG A 646 -7.01 -29.21 19.88
CA ARG A 646 -6.35 -29.22 18.57
C ARG A 646 -7.37 -28.98 17.46
N PHE A 647 -7.04 -28.09 16.52
CA PHE A 647 -7.89 -27.77 15.39
C PHE A 647 -7.10 -27.37 14.13
N GLN A 648 -7.81 -27.32 13.01
CA GLN A 648 -7.33 -26.82 11.73
C GLN A 648 -8.13 -25.56 11.35
N THR A 649 -7.45 -24.44 11.08
CA THR A 649 -8.11 -23.18 10.71
C THR A 649 -8.74 -23.25 9.32
N ALA A 650 -9.84 -22.52 9.12
CA ALA A 650 -10.39 -22.32 7.78
C ALA A 650 -9.54 -21.34 6.95
N PHE A 651 -9.69 -21.42 5.63
CA PHE A 651 -8.95 -20.64 4.64
C PHE A 651 -9.92 -19.75 3.84
N VAL A 652 -9.71 -18.43 3.86
CA VAL A 652 -10.57 -17.41 3.23
C VAL A 652 -9.93 -16.77 1.99
N SER A 653 -8.62 -16.98 1.82
CA SER A 653 -7.86 -16.51 0.67
C SER A 653 -7.94 -17.47 -0.55
N ALA A 654 -8.81 -18.48 -0.51
CA ALA A 654 -9.02 -19.39 -1.63
C ALA A 654 -9.53 -18.63 -2.86
N PRO A 655 -8.94 -18.84 -4.06
CA PRO A 655 -9.50 -18.30 -5.29
C PRO A 655 -10.87 -18.91 -5.53
N SER A 656 -11.87 -18.04 -5.58
CA SER A 656 -13.25 -18.33 -5.94
C SER A 656 -13.50 -17.84 -7.36
N THR A 657 -14.05 -18.71 -8.19
CA THR A 657 -14.49 -18.31 -9.53
C THR A 657 -15.73 -17.45 -9.39
N VAL A 658 -15.65 -16.18 -9.78
CA VAL A 658 -16.86 -15.36 -9.95
C VAL A 658 -17.56 -15.94 -11.18
N PRO A 659 -18.78 -16.49 -11.06
CA PRO A 659 -19.60 -16.65 -12.24
C PRO A 659 -19.75 -15.23 -12.79
N GLU A 660 -19.22 -14.94 -13.99
CA GLU A 660 -19.61 -13.72 -14.70
C GLU A 660 -21.12 -13.62 -14.54
N SER A 661 -21.58 -12.53 -13.91
CA SER A 661 -22.99 -12.25 -13.84
C SER A 661 -23.44 -12.27 -15.28
N LEU A 662 -24.11 -13.36 -15.69
CA LEU A 662 -24.81 -13.42 -16.94
C LEU A 662 -25.79 -12.27 -16.82
N SER A 663 -25.40 -11.13 -17.39
CA SER A 663 -26.23 -9.96 -17.62
C SER A 663 -27.60 -10.53 -17.91
N GLN A 664 -28.55 -10.33 -16.99
CA GLN A 664 -29.84 -11.01 -16.97
C GLN A 664 -30.30 -11.24 -18.41
N ILE A 665 -30.02 -12.42 -18.96
CA ILE A 665 -30.50 -12.76 -20.28
C ILE A 665 -32.00 -12.84 -20.02
N PRO A 666 -32.83 -12.02 -20.67
CA PRO A 666 -34.26 -12.10 -20.51
C PRO A 666 -34.61 -13.57 -20.67
N GLN A 667 -35.23 -14.20 -19.66
CA GLN A 667 -35.58 -15.61 -19.71
C GLN A 667 -36.51 -15.81 -20.90
N ALA A 668 -35.92 -16.10 -22.06
CA ALA A 668 -36.65 -16.61 -23.19
C ALA A 668 -37.24 -17.94 -22.73
N PRO A 669 -38.50 -18.24 -23.08
CA PRO A 669 -39.17 -19.45 -22.63
C PRO A 669 -38.30 -20.66 -22.97
N LEU A 670 -37.99 -21.47 -21.95
CA LEU A 670 -37.19 -22.68 -22.09
C LEU A 670 -37.83 -23.57 -23.17
N ARG A 671 -37.19 -23.68 -24.34
CA ARG A 671 -37.62 -24.59 -25.39
C ARG A 671 -36.83 -25.89 -25.26
N PRO A 672 -37.51 -27.05 -25.22
CA PRO A 672 -36.84 -28.34 -25.32
C PRO A 672 -35.97 -28.37 -26.58
N ARG A 673 -34.69 -28.70 -26.42
CA ARG A 673 -33.77 -28.96 -27.54
C ARG A 673 -33.29 -30.40 -27.47
N ARG A 674 -33.04 -30.99 -28.62
CA ARG A 674 -32.41 -32.31 -28.70
C ARG A 674 -31.01 -32.22 -28.09
N PHE A 675 -30.74 -32.99 -27.04
CA PHE A 675 -29.42 -33.05 -26.41
C PHE A 675 -28.43 -33.80 -27.32
N THR A 676 -27.59 -33.07 -28.04
CA THR A 676 -26.55 -33.59 -28.95
C THR A 676 -25.17 -33.19 -28.44
N GLY A 677 -24.18 -34.07 -28.53
CA GLY A 677 -22.78 -33.69 -28.25
C GLY A 677 -22.25 -32.80 -29.37
N SER A 678 -21.76 -31.60 -29.03
CA SER A 678 -21.05 -30.71 -29.96
C SER A 678 -19.63 -31.21 -30.21
N TRP A 679 -19.07 -30.87 -31.38
CA TRP A 679 -17.66 -31.15 -31.69
C TRP A 679 -16.73 -30.25 -30.85
N ALA A 680 -15.58 -30.78 -30.47
CA ALA A 680 -14.52 -29.96 -29.86
C ALA A 680 -13.79 -29.17 -30.97
N GLY A 681 -14.04 -27.86 -31.07
CA GLY A 681 -13.20 -26.89 -31.81
C GLY A 681 -13.79 -26.22 -33.06
N ALA A 682 -14.31 -24.98 -32.91
CA ALA A 682 -14.34 -23.90 -33.91
C ALA A 682 -14.66 -22.52 -33.23
N ASP A 683 -13.61 -21.83 -32.74
CA ASP A 683 -13.37 -20.39 -32.37
C ASP A 683 -14.40 -19.47 -31.65
N PRO A 684 -14.00 -18.35 -30.95
CA PRO A 684 -12.64 -17.82 -30.66
C PRO A 684 -12.31 -17.58 -29.15
N ARG A 685 -10.99 -17.41 -28.89
CA ARG A 685 -10.19 -16.98 -27.71
C ARG A 685 -10.82 -16.69 -26.31
N PRO A 686 -10.15 -17.08 -25.21
CA PRO A 686 -10.61 -16.86 -23.83
C PRO A 686 -10.41 -15.42 -23.35
N ALA A 687 -11.45 -14.82 -22.74
CA ALA A 687 -11.27 -13.83 -21.69
C ALA A 687 -10.83 -14.57 -20.42
N VAL A 688 -9.78 -14.08 -19.75
CA VAL A 688 -9.35 -14.64 -18.46
C VAL A 688 -10.47 -14.37 -17.45
N PRO A 689 -11.10 -15.40 -16.84
CA PRO A 689 -12.05 -15.15 -15.76
C PRO A 689 -11.30 -14.48 -14.61
N ALA A 690 -11.77 -13.33 -14.17
CA ALA A 690 -11.21 -12.66 -12.99
C ALA A 690 -11.41 -13.59 -11.78
N THR A 691 -10.31 -14.14 -11.26
CA THR A 691 -10.32 -14.91 -10.01
C THR A 691 -10.31 -13.92 -8.84
N THR A 692 -11.29 -14.02 -7.94
CA THR A 692 -11.35 -13.23 -6.70
C THR A 692 -11.22 -14.15 -5.51
N THR A 693 -10.81 -13.70 -4.33
CA THR A 693 -10.80 -14.56 -3.12
C THR A 693 -12.17 -14.57 -2.43
N VAL A 694 -12.45 -15.59 -1.60
CA VAL A 694 -13.68 -15.61 -0.75
C VAL A 694 -13.75 -14.37 0.13
N LEU A 695 -12.62 -13.96 0.73
CA LEU A 695 -12.52 -12.72 1.50
C LEU A 695 -12.96 -11.50 0.68
N GLN A 696 -12.46 -11.35 -0.55
CA GLN A 696 -12.82 -10.22 -1.41
C GLN A 696 -14.31 -10.22 -1.76
N GLN A 697 -14.87 -11.38 -2.12
CA GLN A 697 -16.29 -11.53 -2.44
C GLN A 697 -17.21 -11.13 -1.28
N VAL A 698 -16.91 -11.62 -0.08
CA VAL A 698 -17.69 -11.32 1.13
C VAL A 698 -17.57 -9.83 1.47
N VAL A 699 -16.36 -9.27 1.49
CA VAL A 699 -16.15 -7.84 1.81
C VAL A 699 -16.84 -6.94 0.79
N ASP A 700 -16.78 -7.27 -0.50
CA ASP A 700 -17.48 -6.52 -1.55
C ASP A 700 -19.01 -6.51 -1.36
N ARG A 701 -19.57 -7.60 -0.80
CA ARG A 701 -21.00 -7.67 -0.45
C ARG A 701 -21.35 -6.93 0.83
N LEU A 702 -20.45 -6.90 1.81
CA LEU A 702 -20.65 -6.15 3.06
C LEU A 702 -20.40 -4.63 2.88
N ALA A 703 -19.60 -4.25 1.88
CA ALA A 703 -19.23 -2.86 1.63
C ALA A 703 -20.48 -1.98 1.40
N GLY A 704 -20.58 -0.89 2.17
CA GLY A 704 -21.69 0.06 2.07
C GLY A 704 -22.92 -0.25 2.95
N HIS A 705 -22.98 -1.40 3.63
CA HIS A 705 -24.08 -1.78 4.52
C HIS A 705 -23.80 -1.47 6.01
N GLY A 706 -24.84 -1.09 6.76
CA GLY A 706 -24.78 -0.76 8.19
C GLY A 706 -24.29 0.67 8.49
N THR A 707 -24.27 1.09 9.75
CA THR A 707 -23.80 2.43 10.15
C THR A 707 -22.26 2.45 10.17
N PRO A 708 -21.58 3.43 9.55
CA PRO A 708 -20.11 3.49 9.57
C PRO A 708 -19.55 3.51 10.99
N ALA A 709 -18.50 2.72 11.23
CA ALA A 709 -17.79 2.71 12.50
C ALA A 709 -17.29 4.12 12.86
N HIS A 710 -17.44 4.47 14.14
CA HIS A 710 -16.82 5.67 14.73
C HIS A 710 -15.32 5.66 14.43
N GLN A 711 -14.80 6.74 13.87
CA GLN A 711 -13.42 6.81 13.40
C GLN A 711 -12.48 7.12 14.57
N VAL A 712 -11.94 6.08 15.21
CA VAL A 712 -10.96 6.23 16.30
C VAL A 712 -9.63 6.73 15.75
N TRP A 713 -9.26 6.26 14.56
CA TRP A 713 -8.07 6.67 13.85
C TRP A 713 -8.46 7.46 12.61
N LEU A 714 -8.27 8.76 12.64
CA LEU A 714 -8.28 9.55 11.42
C LEU A 714 -7.00 9.28 10.63
N PRO A 715 -7.01 9.39 9.29
CA PRO A 715 -5.78 9.33 8.52
C PRO A 715 -4.72 10.31 9.09
N PRO A 716 -3.41 10.07 8.95
CA PRO A 716 -2.42 11.06 9.32
C PRO A 716 -2.61 12.38 8.56
N LEU A 717 -2.07 13.49 9.08
CA LEU A 717 -2.11 14.77 8.37
C LEU A 717 -1.48 14.59 6.97
N PRO A 718 -2.17 15.04 5.90
CA PRO A 718 -1.68 14.89 4.55
C PRO A 718 -0.37 15.65 4.35
N ARG A 719 0.35 15.37 3.25
CA ARG A 719 1.60 16.09 2.95
C ARG A 719 1.38 17.58 2.71
N ALA A 720 0.25 17.94 2.10
CA ALA A 720 -0.15 19.32 1.85
C ALA A 720 -1.68 19.42 1.85
N VAL A 721 -2.18 20.60 2.22
CA VAL A 721 -3.60 20.96 2.14
C VAL A 721 -3.70 22.35 1.51
N PRO A 722 -4.56 22.59 0.50
CA PRO A 722 -4.76 23.92 -0.04
C PRO A 722 -5.56 24.78 0.94
N LEU A 723 -5.33 26.09 0.93
CA LEU A 723 -6.00 27.03 1.82
C LEU A 723 -7.53 27.07 1.59
N SER A 724 -8.01 26.82 0.37
CA SER A 724 -9.45 26.68 0.07
C SER A 724 -10.18 25.67 0.96
N ASP A 725 -9.51 24.59 1.37
CA ASP A 725 -10.13 23.50 2.13
C ASP A 725 -10.22 23.82 3.63
N VAL A 726 -9.49 24.85 4.07
CA VAL A 726 -9.33 25.25 5.46
C VAL A 726 -10.03 26.58 5.76
N LEU A 727 -10.17 27.47 4.77
CA LEU A 727 -10.83 28.76 4.93
C LEU A 727 -12.30 28.62 5.36
N LEU A 728 -12.76 29.59 6.15
CA LEU A 728 -14.15 29.78 6.53
C LEU A 728 -14.66 31.04 5.81
N SER A 729 -15.89 30.96 5.29
CA SER A 729 -16.54 32.09 4.64
C SER A 729 -17.16 33.08 5.64
N ASP A 730 -17.55 32.60 6.83
CA ASP A 730 -18.24 33.36 7.88
C ASP A 730 -17.35 33.46 9.14
N SER A 731 -16.23 34.18 9.05
CA SER A 731 -15.36 34.44 10.21
C SER A 731 -15.63 35.82 10.82
N GLU A 732 -15.44 35.93 12.14
CA GLU A 732 -15.35 37.23 12.82
C GLU A 732 -14.19 38.07 12.24
N PRO A 733 -14.24 39.41 12.35
CA PRO A 733 -13.18 40.28 11.86
C PRO A 733 -11.81 39.90 12.44
N LEU A 734 -10.82 39.72 11.55
CA LEU A 734 -9.44 39.31 11.87
C LEU A 734 -9.29 37.90 12.48
N GLU A 735 -10.29 37.04 12.33
CA GLU A 735 -10.17 35.62 12.64
C GLU A 735 -9.96 34.79 11.36
N VAL A 736 -8.79 34.15 11.22
CA VAL A 736 -8.43 33.44 9.97
C VAL A 736 -7.89 32.04 10.21
N ALA A 737 -8.35 31.11 9.37
CA ALA A 737 -7.88 29.73 9.34
C ALA A 737 -6.70 29.59 8.37
N ILE A 738 -5.55 29.10 8.84
CA ILE A 738 -4.32 28.99 8.03
C ILE A 738 -3.75 27.58 7.92
N GLY A 739 -4.37 26.58 8.56
CA GLY A 739 -3.89 25.21 8.57
C GLY A 739 -4.81 24.24 9.31
N LEU A 740 -4.30 23.04 9.58
CA LEU A 740 -4.98 22.00 10.35
C LEU A 740 -4.17 21.65 11.60
N ILE A 741 -4.86 21.30 12.68
CA ILE A 741 -4.30 20.78 13.94
C ILE A 741 -4.78 19.34 14.08
N ASP A 742 -3.86 18.41 14.31
CA ASP A 742 -4.21 17.02 14.59
C ASP A 742 -4.47 16.84 16.09
N ARG A 743 -5.65 16.29 16.43
CA ARG A 743 -6.08 16.00 17.81
C ARG A 743 -6.39 14.51 17.94
N PRO A 744 -5.36 13.63 17.98
CA PRO A 744 -5.57 12.18 17.99
C PRO A 744 -6.32 11.71 19.24
N PHE A 745 -6.03 12.27 20.42
CA PHE A 745 -6.73 11.95 21.67
C PHE A 745 -8.22 12.27 21.60
N GLU A 746 -8.59 13.44 21.07
CA GLU A 746 -9.99 13.82 20.86
C GLU A 746 -10.59 13.25 19.57
N GLN A 747 -9.82 12.48 18.81
CA GLN A 747 -10.23 11.79 17.57
C GLN A 747 -10.82 12.74 16.52
N ARG A 748 -10.25 13.94 16.39
CA ARG A 748 -10.68 14.95 15.41
C ARG A 748 -9.52 15.74 14.85
N ARG A 749 -9.80 16.54 13.83
CA ARG A 749 -8.89 17.56 13.31
C ARG A 749 -9.56 18.90 13.38
N ASP A 750 -8.88 19.86 13.98
CA ASP A 750 -9.37 21.22 14.12
C ASP A 750 -8.67 22.11 13.08
N ARG A 751 -9.29 23.24 12.73
CA ARG A 751 -8.63 24.25 11.91
C ARG A 751 -7.68 25.05 12.79
N LEU A 752 -6.51 25.40 12.27
CA LEU A 752 -5.60 26.33 12.91
C LEU A 752 -6.14 27.75 12.72
N MET A 753 -6.97 28.18 13.68
CA MET A 753 -7.55 29.51 13.76
C MET A 753 -6.55 30.47 14.42
N LEU A 754 -6.37 31.65 13.86
CA LEU A 754 -5.62 32.75 14.44
C LEU A 754 -6.56 33.91 14.78
N GLU A 755 -6.55 34.36 16.03
CA GLU A 755 -7.34 35.48 16.52
C GLU A 755 -6.50 36.77 16.53
N LEU A 756 -6.47 37.47 15.39
CA LEU A 756 -5.57 38.62 15.21
C LEU A 756 -6.18 39.97 15.62
N GLY A 757 -7.44 39.98 16.06
CA GLY A 757 -8.16 41.19 16.44
C GLY A 757 -7.80 41.76 17.81
N GLY A 758 -7.11 41.00 18.66
CA GLY A 758 -6.85 41.29 20.08
C GLY A 758 -5.38 41.09 20.49
N ALA A 759 -5.15 40.59 21.71
CA ALA A 759 -3.81 40.46 22.31
C ALA A 759 -2.84 39.56 21.54
N GLU A 760 -3.35 38.66 20.69
CA GLU A 760 -2.56 37.72 19.88
C GLU A 760 -2.27 38.21 18.45
N GLY A 761 -2.56 39.48 18.12
CA GLY A 761 -2.40 40.03 16.75
C GLY A 761 -0.97 40.06 16.20
N ASN A 762 0.04 40.09 17.07
CA ASN A 762 1.44 39.97 16.65
C ASN A 762 1.84 38.49 16.51
N VAL A 763 2.44 38.12 15.38
CA VAL A 763 2.69 36.73 15.00
C VAL A 763 4.18 36.44 14.87
N ALA A 764 4.63 35.34 15.48
CA ALA A 764 5.95 34.77 15.27
C ALA A 764 5.85 33.43 14.52
N ILE A 765 6.59 33.29 13.42
CA ILE A 765 6.73 32.02 12.69
C ILE A 765 8.19 31.57 12.74
N VAL A 766 8.47 30.53 13.52
CA VAL A 766 9.84 30.05 13.75
C VAL A 766 10.02 28.68 13.16
N GLY A 767 11.13 28.45 12.46
CA GLY A 767 11.39 27.16 11.83
C GLY A 767 12.77 27.08 11.18
N GLY A 768 13.36 25.89 11.13
CA GLY A 768 14.65 25.67 10.49
C GLY A 768 14.64 25.99 8.98
N PRO A 769 15.79 25.87 8.29
CA PRO A 769 15.86 26.00 6.84
C PRO A 769 14.84 25.07 6.14
N GLN A 770 14.17 25.60 5.11
CA GLN A 770 13.17 24.86 4.31
C GLN A 770 12.01 24.23 5.11
N SER A 771 11.72 24.70 6.33
CA SER A 771 10.59 24.24 7.14
C SER A 771 9.22 24.75 6.68
N GLY A 772 9.17 25.73 5.75
CA GLY A 772 7.93 26.32 5.24
C GLY A 772 7.58 27.71 5.78
N LYS A 773 8.50 28.41 6.47
CA LYS A 773 8.27 29.77 7.03
C LYS A 773 7.65 30.76 6.04
N SER A 774 8.30 30.99 4.91
CA SER A 774 7.81 31.92 3.87
C SER A 774 6.49 31.46 3.26
N THR A 775 6.24 30.14 3.21
CA THR A 775 4.94 29.59 2.77
C THR A 775 3.86 29.92 3.79
N ALA A 776 4.12 29.76 5.09
CA ALA A 776 3.17 30.11 6.15
C ALA A 776 2.81 31.59 6.16
N VAL A 777 3.78 32.47 5.96
CA VAL A 777 3.55 33.91 5.79
C VAL A 777 2.66 34.19 4.58
N LYS A 778 2.94 33.57 3.43
CA LYS A 778 2.08 33.72 2.24
C LYS A 778 0.67 33.21 2.49
N THR A 779 0.52 32.09 3.19
CA THR A 779 -0.78 31.52 3.54
C THR A 779 -1.57 32.44 4.42
N LEU A 780 -0.94 33.04 5.44
CA LEU A 780 -1.55 34.05 6.29
C LEU A 780 -2.00 35.28 5.47
N ALA A 781 -1.11 35.82 4.62
CA ALA A 781 -1.43 36.97 3.78
C ALA A 781 -2.59 36.70 2.80
N VAL A 782 -2.62 35.52 2.17
CA VAL A 782 -3.73 35.13 1.29
C VAL A 782 -5.01 34.87 2.08
N ALA A 783 -4.93 34.27 3.27
CA ALA A 783 -6.10 34.03 4.11
C ALA A 783 -6.76 35.36 4.50
N LEU A 784 -5.96 36.34 4.95
CA LEU A 784 -6.44 37.68 5.26
C LEU A 784 -7.02 38.39 4.03
N ALA A 785 -6.34 38.31 2.87
CA ALA A 785 -6.81 38.93 1.64
C ALA A 785 -8.10 38.29 1.09
N ALA A 786 -8.30 36.98 1.32
CA ALA A 786 -9.48 36.26 0.88
C ALA A 786 -10.71 36.55 1.75
N THR A 787 -10.53 36.88 3.04
CA THR A 787 -11.63 37.11 3.99
C THR A 787 -11.92 38.58 4.28
N HIS A 788 -11.03 39.51 3.95
CA HIS A 788 -11.18 40.94 4.25
C HIS A 788 -11.22 41.80 2.99
N HIS A 789 -11.81 42.99 3.09
CA HIS A 789 -11.78 43.99 2.02
C HIS A 789 -10.42 44.73 2.00
N PRO A 790 -9.85 45.12 0.83
CA PRO A 790 -8.58 45.86 0.73
C PRO A 790 -8.56 47.24 1.41
N ARG A 791 -9.74 47.76 1.78
CA ARG A 791 -9.85 48.97 2.61
C ARG A 791 -9.67 48.65 4.09
N ASP A 792 -10.12 47.49 4.54
CA ASP A 792 -10.12 47.14 5.97
C ASP A 792 -8.81 46.51 6.40
N LEU A 793 -7.97 46.09 5.45
CA LEU A 793 -6.71 45.45 5.72
C LEU A 793 -5.64 45.82 4.68
N ALA A 794 -4.48 46.26 5.16
CA ALA A 794 -3.30 46.55 4.35
C ALA A 794 -2.09 45.72 4.80
N ILE A 795 -1.31 45.22 3.85
CA ILE A 795 -0.15 44.35 4.08
C ILE A 795 1.11 45.02 3.51
N TYR A 796 2.16 45.10 4.32
CA TYR A 796 3.49 45.56 3.92
C TYR A 796 4.51 44.47 4.23
N CYS A 797 5.31 44.08 3.23
CA CYS A 797 6.26 42.98 3.37
C CYS A 797 7.71 43.46 3.26
N LEU A 798 8.56 42.99 4.17
CA LEU A 798 10.01 43.13 4.17
C LEU A 798 10.62 41.73 3.95
N ASP A 799 11.17 41.46 2.78
CA ASP A 799 11.65 40.14 2.35
C ASP A 799 13.18 40.03 2.45
N PHE A 800 13.63 39.43 3.55
CA PHE A 800 15.03 39.07 3.82
C PHE A 800 15.23 37.55 3.87
N GLY A 801 14.21 36.77 3.47
CA GLY A 801 14.16 35.31 3.53
C GLY A 801 14.46 34.59 2.20
N GLY A 802 14.57 35.34 1.09
CA GLY A 802 14.98 34.80 -0.22
C GLY A 802 14.13 35.24 -1.41
N GLY A 803 13.34 36.31 -1.30
CA GLY A 803 12.53 36.85 -2.40
C GLY A 803 11.18 36.15 -2.58
N ALA A 804 10.80 35.26 -1.65
CA ALA A 804 9.59 34.45 -1.73
C ALA A 804 8.29 35.27 -1.62
N LEU A 805 8.33 36.44 -0.96
CA LEU A 805 7.18 37.31 -0.76
C LEU A 805 6.87 38.21 -1.96
N ASN A 806 7.79 38.32 -2.93
CA ASN A 806 7.57 39.15 -4.12
C ASN A 806 6.30 38.78 -4.90
N ALA A 807 5.89 37.50 -4.86
CA ALA A 807 4.65 37.04 -5.47
C ALA A 807 3.38 37.63 -4.83
N LEU A 808 3.44 38.10 -3.57
CA LEU A 808 2.31 38.72 -2.88
C LEU A 808 1.94 40.10 -3.45
N ARG A 809 2.83 40.74 -4.22
CA ARG A 809 2.50 41.99 -4.95
C ARG A 809 1.28 41.87 -5.87
N ALA A 810 0.88 40.64 -6.23
CA ALA A 810 -0.32 40.40 -7.00
C ALA A 810 -1.62 40.70 -6.22
N LEU A 811 -1.60 40.70 -4.89
CA LEU A 811 -2.79 40.90 -4.07
C LEU A 811 -3.13 42.40 -3.94
N PRO A 812 -4.42 42.80 -4.04
CA PRO A 812 -4.82 44.20 -3.89
C PRO A 812 -4.60 44.74 -2.46
N HIS A 813 -4.55 43.87 -1.45
CA HIS A 813 -4.26 44.20 -0.05
C HIS A 813 -2.80 44.52 0.23
N VAL A 814 -1.88 44.26 -0.71
CA VAL A 814 -0.44 44.46 -0.49
C VAL A 814 0.00 45.81 -1.03
N GLY A 815 0.41 46.70 -0.13
CA GLY A 815 0.81 48.07 -0.46
C GLY A 815 2.28 48.20 -0.87
N ALA A 816 3.17 47.40 -0.29
CA ALA A 816 4.57 47.33 -0.70
C ALA A 816 5.20 45.98 -0.34
N VAL A 817 6.15 45.54 -1.17
CA VAL A 817 7.07 44.43 -0.85
C VAL A 817 8.48 44.93 -1.13
N ALA A 818 9.31 45.05 -0.10
CA ALA A 818 10.68 45.54 -0.18
C ALA A 818 11.66 44.40 0.07
N GLY A 819 12.63 44.22 -0.81
CA GLY A 819 13.71 43.24 -0.63
C GLY A 819 14.97 43.86 -0.03
N ARG A 820 16.01 43.02 0.09
CA ARG A 820 17.37 43.43 0.51
C ARG A 820 17.94 44.63 -0.26
N ALA A 821 17.67 44.71 -1.56
CA ALA A 821 18.18 45.78 -2.42
C ALA A 821 17.45 47.12 -2.21
N ASP A 822 16.21 47.10 -1.71
CA ASP A 822 15.31 48.26 -1.65
C ASP A 822 15.41 48.99 -0.29
N THR A 823 16.62 49.29 0.17
CA THR A 823 16.83 49.80 1.54
C THR A 823 16.08 51.09 1.85
N ASP A 824 15.88 51.97 0.85
CA ASP A 824 15.08 53.19 0.97
C ASP A 824 13.60 52.88 1.16
N LEU A 825 13.07 51.88 0.45
CA LEU A 825 11.68 51.43 0.59
C LEU A 825 11.46 50.78 1.96
N VAL A 826 12.42 50.03 2.49
CA VAL A 826 12.35 49.46 3.84
C VAL A 826 12.27 50.57 4.88
N ARG A 827 13.21 51.53 4.85
CA ARG A 827 13.23 52.69 5.78
C ARG A 827 11.92 53.48 5.70
N ARG A 828 11.46 53.75 4.48
CA ARG A 828 10.23 54.51 4.24
C ARG A 828 8.98 53.77 4.73
N THR A 829 8.89 52.46 4.50
CA THR A 829 7.76 51.64 5.00
C THR A 829 7.67 51.72 6.51
N VAL A 830 8.78 51.53 7.23
CA VAL A 830 8.81 51.62 8.70
C VAL A 830 8.43 53.02 9.17
N ALA A 831 8.94 54.06 8.52
CA ALA A 831 8.60 55.45 8.85
C ALA A 831 7.12 55.78 8.62
N GLU A 832 6.51 55.27 7.54
CA GLU A 832 5.10 55.46 7.23
C GLU A 832 4.18 54.78 8.26
N LEU A 833 4.57 53.60 8.76
CA LEU A 833 3.85 52.93 9.84
C LEU A 833 3.96 53.67 11.17
N HIS A 834 5.13 54.22 11.50
CA HIS A 834 5.29 55.09 12.68
C HIS A 834 4.41 56.35 12.58
N ALA A 835 4.41 57.01 11.42
CA ALA A 835 3.55 58.16 11.17
C ALA A 835 2.06 57.80 11.31
N LEU A 836 1.66 56.62 10.83
CA LEU A 836 0.30 56.12 11.00
C LEU A 836 -0.06 55.89 12.47
N VAL A 837 0.82 55.25 13.24
CA VAL A 837 0.63 55.02 14.69
C VAL A 837 0.45 56.36 15.41
N SER A 838 1.34 57.34 15.20
CA SER A 838 1.22 58.66 15.81
C SER A 838 -0.05 59.41 15.38
N ALA A 839 -0.43 59.32 14.11
CA ALA A 839 -1.66 59.93 13.60
C ALA A 839 -2.92 59.31 14.22
N ARG A 840 -2.94 57.98 14.41
CA ARG A 840 -4.06 57.27 15.06
C ARG A 840 -4.13 57.58 16.54
N GLU A 841 -3.00 57.65 17.24
CA GLU A 841 -2.97 58.02 18.66
C GLU A 841 -3.59 59.41 18.89
N ALA A 842 -3.18 60.40 18.10
CA ALA A 842 -3.75 61.75 18.13
C ALA A 842 -5.25 61.74 17.81
N ARG A 843 -5.67 60.95 16.82
CA ARG A 843 -7.08 60.83 16.39
C ARG A 843 -7.95 60.14 17.44
N PHE A 844 -7.48 59.04 18.06
CA PHE A 844 -8.20 58.32 19.10
C PHE A 844 -8.44 59.23 20.30
N THR A 845 -7.41 60.00 20.67
CA THR A 845 -7.49 61.01 21.73
C THR A 845 -8.52 62.09 21.39
N ALA A 846 -8.48 62.63 20.16
CA ALA A 846 -9.40 63.69 19.73
C ALA A 846 -10.87 63.24 19.63
N LEU A 847 -11.12 62.00 19.21
CA LEU A 847 -12.47 61.44 19.00
C LEU A 847 -13.01 60.64 20.20
N GLY A 848 -12.21 60.50 21.27
CA GLY A 848 -12.58 59.76 22.47
C GLY A 848 -12.78 58.26 22.23
N ILE A 849 -11.97 57.65 21.35
CA ILE A 849 -12.07 56.23 20.99
C ILE A 849 -11.22 55.41 21.96
N GLY A 850 -11.84 54.47 22.68
CA GLY A 850 -11.19 53.71 23.75
C GLY A 850 -10.47 52.44 23.28
N SER A 851 -10.76 51.95 22.07
CA SER A 851 -10.16 50.72 21.54
C SER A 851 -10.18 50.66 20.01
N MET A 852 -9.29 49.84 19.44
CA MET A 852 -9.30 49.55 18.00
C MET A 852 -10.60 48.86 17.54
N ALA A 853 -11.24 48.05 18.40
CA ALA A 853 -12.52 47.41 18.06
C ALA A 853 -13.63 48.45 17.83
N GLU A 854 -13.71 49.46 18.69
CA GLU A 854 -14.61 50.62 18.50
C GLU A 854 -14.27 51.40 17.22
N TYR A 855 -12.97 51.59 16.95
CA TYR A 855 -12.50 52.25 15.73
C TYR A 855 -12.97 51.53 14.45
N ARG A 856 -12.86 50.19 14.40
CA ARG A 856 -13.31 49.36 13.27
C ARG A 856 -14.81 49.52 13.02
N ILE A 857 -15.62 49.51 14.08
CA ILE A 857 -17.09 49.67 13.98
C ILE A 857 -17.45 51.05 13.42
N ARG A 858 -16.89 52.14 13.99
CA ARG A 858 -17.17 53.51 13.52
C ARG A 858 -16.70 53.73 12.08
N ARG A 859 -15.57 53.13 11.70
CA ARG A 859 -15.08 53.16 10.32
C ARG A 859 -16.00 52.39 9.36
N GLY A 860 -16.50 51.22 9.76
CA GLY A 860 -17.50 50.47 8.99
C GLY A 860 -18.82 51.23 8.79
N GLY A 861 -19.18 52.09 9.75
CA GLY A 861 -20.31 53.02 9.65
C GLY A 861 -20.07 54.26 8.77
N GLY A 862 -18.82 54.51 8.34
CA GLY A 862 -18.44 55.65 7.49
C GLY A 862 -18.08 56.95 8.23
N ASP A 863 -18.03 56.94 9.56
CA ASP A 863 -17.75 58.14 10.38
C ASP A 863 -16.28 58.58 10.31
N ILE A 864 -15.38 57.68 9.91
CA ILE A 864 -13.93 57.89 9.93
C ILE A 864 -13.36 57.55 8.55
N ASP A 865 -12.72 58.53 7.93
CA ASP A 865 -11.94 58.32 6.71
C ASP A 865 -10.49 57.96 7.07
N ASP A 866 -10.18 56.67 6.97
CA ASP A 866 -8.85 56.11 7.12
C ASP A 866 -8.64 55.07 6.01
N PRO A 867 -7.67 55.26 5.10
CA PRO A 867 -7.46 54.37 3.97
C PRO A 867 -6.75 53.06 4.32
N PHE A 868 -6.24 52.89 5.56
CA PHE A 868 -5.37 51.76 5.93
C PHE A 868 -6.08 50.57 6.60
N GLY A 869 -7.12 50.80 7.40
CA GLY A 869 -7.74 49.72 8.20
C GLY A 869 -6.73 49.06 9.17
N ASP A 870 -6.78 47.74 9.36
CA ASP A 870 -5.73 47.03 10.09
C ASP A 870 -4.50 46.79 9.21
N VAL A 871 -3.31 47.11 9.72
CA VAL A 871 -2.08 47.08 8.95
C VAL A 871 -1.16 45.97 9.44
N PHE A 872 -0.73 45.09 8.55
CA PHE A 872 0.18 43.99 8.83
C PHE A 872 1.57 44.28 8.25
N LEU A 873 2.56 44.47 9.13
CA LEU A 873 3.97 44.49 8.76
C LEU A 873 4.56 43.09 8.85
N ILE A 874 4.86 42.50 7.70
CA ILE A 874 5.42 41.17 7.57
C ILE A 874 6.93 41.26 7.32
N ILE A 875 7.74 40.61 8.16
CA ILE A 875 9.20 40.56 8.04
C ILE A 875 9.63 39.10 7.93
N ASP A 876 10.04 38.67 6.74
CA ASP A 876 10.58 37.32 6.52
C ASP A 876 12.10 37.35 6.64
N GLY A 877 12.68 36.63 7.62
CA GLY A 877 14.12 36.57 7.86
C GLY A 877 14.65 37.60 8.85
N TRP A 878 14.17 37.55 10.10
CA TRP A 878 14.53 38.50 11.17
C TRP A 878 16.04 38.65 11.42
N SER A 879 16.79 37.55 11.42
CA SER A 879 18.25 37.58 11.62
C SER A 879 18.99 38.34 10.53
N THR A 880 18.61 38.16 9.26
CA THR A 880 19.18 38.89 8.12
C THR A 880 18.79 40.37 8.17
N PHE A 881 17.52 40.67 8.50
CA PHE A 881 17.07 42.06 8.67
C PHE A 881 17.91 42.81 9.71
N ARG A 882 18.12 42.21 10.90
CA ARG A 882 18.94 42.81 11.96
C ARG A 882 20.40 43.00 11.55
N ALA A 883 20.97 42.03 10.84
CA ALA A 883 22.37 42.11 10.40
C ALA A 883 22.62 43.29 9.44
N GLU A 884 21.62 43.66 8.64
CA GLU A 884 21.76 44.71 7.62
C GLU A 884 21.22 46.07 8.04
N LEU A 885 20.17 46.09 8.87
CA LEU A 885 19.42 47.28 9.24
C LEU A 885 19.23 47.36 10.76
N ASP A 886 20.30 47.13 11.52
CA ASP A 886 20.32 47.16 12.99
C ASP A 886 19.68 48.44 13.59
N SER A 887 19.85 49.59 12.91
CA SER A 887 19.26 50.87 13.34
C SER A 887 17.73 50.89 13.34
N LEU A 888 17.06 50.00 12.60
CA LEU A 888 15.60 49.91 12.53
C LEU A 888 15.01 48.92 13.54
N GLU A 889 15.81 48.04 14.16
CA GLU A 889 15.32 47.08 15.17
C GLU A 889 14.54 47.75 16.33
N PRO A 890 15.03 48.86 16.94
CA PRO A 890 14.28 49.56 17.98
C PRO A 890 12.93 50.11 17.48
N SER A 891 12.88 50.55 16.22
CA SER A 891 11.67 51.09 15.60
C SER A 891 10.61 49.99 15.38
N ILE A 892 11.02 48.80 14.95
CA ILE A 892 10.11 47.64 14.82
C ILE A 892 9.61 47.19 16.19
N THR A 893 10.50 47.16 17.19
CA THR A 893 10.13 46.79 18.56
C THR A 893 9.08 47.75 19.12
N ALA A 894 9.26 49.07 18.91
CA ALA A 894 8.27 50.08 19.30
C ALA A 894 6.91 49.87 18.62
N LEU A 895 6.89 49.58 17.30
CA LEU A 895 5.65 49.24 16.59
C LEU A 895 4.98 47.99 17.16
N THR A 896 5.75 46.99 17.57
CA THR A 896 5.18 45.76 18.13
C THR A 896 4.55 46.01 19.51
N VAL A 897 5.14 46.89 20.32
CA VAL A 897 4.66 47.24 21.67
C VAL A 897 3.43 48.16 21.63
N GLN A 898 3.44 49.20 20.78
CA GLN A 898 2.41 50.24 20.76
C GLN A 898 1.38 50.06 19.64
N GLY A 899 1.74 49.37 18.55
CA GLY A 899 0.94 49.31 17.33
C GLY A 899 -0.34 48.51 17.48
N LEU A 900 -0.35 47.46 18.32
CA LEU A 900 -1.46 46.53 18.41
C LEU A 900 -2.77 47.23 18.87
N SER A 901 -2.69 48.17 19.80
CA SER A 901 -3.84 48.96 20.28
C SER A 901 -4.36 49.96 19.24
N LEU A 902 -3.58 50.22 18.19
CA LEU A 902 -3.85 51.18 17.11
C LEU A 902 -4.01 50.47 15.75
N GLY A 903 -4.17 49.14 15.74
CA GLY A 903 -4.43 48.35 14.54
C GLY A 903 -3.21 48.18 13.62
N VAL A 904 -1.99 48.19 14.17
CA VAL A 904 -0.75 47.85 13.47
C VAL A 904 -0.18 46.57 14.08
N HIS A 905 -0.12 45.52 13.27
CA HIS A 905 0.26 44.17 13.64
C HIS A 905 1.61 43.83 13.01
N VAL A 906 2.46 43.13 13.76
CA VAL A 906 3.78 42.72 13.29
C VAL A 906 3.84 41.19 13.17
N VAL A 907 4.21 40.70 11.99
CA VAL A 907 4.45 39.29 11.69
C VAL A 907 5.93 39.11 11.39
N VAL A 908 6.64 38.33 12.18
CA VAL A 908 8.09 38.08 11.99
C VAL A 908 8.38 36.60 11.80
N THR A 909 9.34 36.29 10.92
CA THR A 909 9.89 34.94 10.79
C THR A 909 11.34 34.88 11.26
N ALA A 910 11.71 33.79 11.92
CA ALA A 910 13.08 33.53 12.36
C ALA A 910 13.44 32.05 12.22
N SER A 911 14.73 31.72 12.20
CA SER A 911 15.13 30.30 12.15
C SER A 911 15.11 29.64 13.52
N ARG A 912 15.28 30.44 14.58
CA ARG A 912 15.35 30.01 15.98
C ARG A 912 14.67 31.02 16.89
N TRP A 913 14.10 30.57 18.01
CA TRP A 913 13.52 31.45 19.02
C TRP A 913 14.52 32.38 19.69
N ALA A 914 15.79 31.97 19.77
CA ALA A 914 16.88 32.75 20.35
C ALA A 914 17.28 33.99 19.50
N GLU A 915 16.83 34.07 18.25
CA GLU A 915 17.09 35.25 17.40
C GLU A 915 16.32 36.49 17.84
N PHE A 916 15.18 36.30 18.53
CA PHE A 916 14.37 37.38 19.07
C PHE A 916 14.90 37.83 20.44
N ARG A 917 15.10 39.14 20.60
CA ARG A 917 15.38 39.73 21.92
C ARG A 917 14.13 39.63 22.81
N PRO A 918 14.27 39.52 24.15
CA PRO A 918 13.15 39.37 25.07
C PRO A 918 12.04 40.42 24.87
N ALA A 919 12.41 41.69 24.72
CA ALA A 919 11.46 42.79 24.53
C ALA A 919 10.54 42.64 23.31
N LEU A 920 11.05 42.07 22.21
CA LEU A 920 10.24 41.79 21.03
C LEU A 920 9.46 40.47 21.21
N LYS A 921 10.15 39.42 21.68
CA LYS A 921 9.61 38.07 21.82
C LYS A 921 8.37 38.00 22.72
N ASP A 922 8.37 38.76 23.81
CA ASP A 922 7.26 38.79 24.77
C ASP A 922 6.01 39.46 24.19
N GLN A 923 6.15 40.28 23.14
CA GLN A 923 5.05 40.93 22.44
C GLN A 923 4.47 40.10 21.28
N LEU A 924 5.10 38.98 20.94
CA LEU A 924 4.64 38.05 19.90
C LEU A 924 3.68 37.03 20.53
N GLY A 925 2.39 37.38 20.54
CA GLY A 925 1.32 36.59 21.15
C GLY A 925 1.05 35.29 20.40
N THR A 926 0.77 35.38 19.10
CA THR A 926 0.59 34.19 18.25
C THR A 926 1.95 33.58 17.92
N ARG A 927 2.16 32.31 18.29
CA ARG A 927 3.43 31.59 18.07
C ARG A 927 3.20 30.33 17.25
N ILE A 928 3.77 30.29 16.05
CA ILE A 928 3.74 29.14 15.15
C ILE A 928 5.16 28.57 15.07
N GLU A 929 5.37 27.44 15.71
CA GLU A 929 6.64 26.72 15.65
C GLU A 929 6.55 25.65 14.56
N LEU A 930 7.23 25.86 13.44
CA LEU A 930 7.46 24.85 12.42
C LEU A 930 8.66 23.98 12.81
N ARG A 931 8.90 22.92 12.03
CA ARG A 931 10.08 22.05 12.19
C ARG A 931 11.37 22.85 12.42
N LEU A 932 11.94 22.73 13.61
CA LEU A 932 13.20 23.37 14.00
C LEU A 932 14.42 22.59 13.51
N GLY A 933 15.55 23.28 13.36
CA GLY A 933 16.84 22.63 13.08
C GLY A 933 17.42 21.92 14.30
N ASP A 934 17.25 22.51 15.48
CA ASP A 934 17.56 21.89 16.77
C ASP A 934 16.27 21.80 17.62
N PRO A 935 15.70 20.61 17.81
CA PRO A 935 14.52 20.42 18.65
C PRO A 935 14.68 20.82 20.11
N ALA A 936 15.91 20.92 20.64
CA ALA A 936 16.15 21.34 22.02
C ALA A 936 15.76 22.81 22.26
N GLU A 937 15.74 23.62 21.20
CA GLU A 937 15.35 25.03 21.23
C GLU A 937 13.83 25.23 21.15
N SER A 938 13.03 24.16 21.06
CA SER A 938 11.57 24.24 21.07
C SER A 938 11.05 24.89 22.36
N GLU A 939 10.14 25.84 22.19
CA GLU A 939 9.40 26.48 23.30
C GLU A 939 8.06 25.79 23.58
N MET A 940 7.60 24.92 22.67
CA MET A 940 6.32 24.23 22.77
C MET A 940 6.48 22.90 23.53
N ASP A 941 7.15 21.93 22.91
CA ASP A 941 7.45 20.63 23.50
C ASP A 941 8.70 20.03 22.86
N ARG A 942 9.80 19.99 23.62
CA ARG A 942 11.10 19.50 23.17
C ARG A 942 11.10 18.02 22.78
N LYS A 943 10.26 17.19 23.39
CA LYS A 943 10.18 15.76 23.06
C LYS A 943 9.44 15.60 21.74
N ARG A 944 8.28 16.24 21.58
CA ARG A 944 7.50 16.17 20.34
C ARG A 944 8.20 16.85 19.16
N ALA A 945 8.95 17.93 19.38
CA ALA A 945 9.73 18.58 18.34
C ALA A 945 10.78 17.65 17.71
N ARG A 946 11.35 16.69 18.47
CA ARG A 946 12.30 15.70 17.95
C ARG A 946 11.66 14.74 16.94
N LEU A 947 10.38 14.39 17.16
CA LEU A 947 9.63 13.52 16.27
C LEU A 947 9.34 14.18 14.91
N LEU A 948 9.35 15.52 14.84
CA LEU A 948 9.08 16.28 13.61
C LEU A 948 10.31 16.52 12.72
N VAL A 949 11.52 16.14 13.13
CA VAL A 949 12.77 16.43 12.40
C VAL A 949 12.76 15.88 10.96
N GLN A 950 12.13 14.74 10.73
CA GLN A 950 12.02 14.10 9.41
C GLN A 950 10.73 14.46 8.66
N SER A 951 9.86 15.29 9.25
CA SER A 951 8.58 15.65 8.66
C SER A 951 8.73 16.60 7.46
N ALA A 952 7.72 16.55 6.58
CA ALA A 952 7.62 17.43 5.42
C ALA A 952 7.53 18.92 5.82
N PRO A 953 7.90 19.86 4.92
CA PRO A 953 7.70 21.29 5.15
C PRO A 953 6.24 21.65 5.45
N GLY A 954 6.03 22.67 6.28
CA GLY A 954 4.71 23.11 6.74
C GLY A 954 4.22 22.41 8.01
N ARG A 955 4.94 21.40 8.50
CA ARG A 955 4.64 20.72 9.77
C ARG A 955 5.25 21.46 10.96
N GLY A 956 4.54 21.45 12.07
CA GLY A 956 4.92 22.18 13.27
C GLY A 956 4.19 21.72 14.53
N LEU A 957 4.34 22.51 15.59
CA LEU A 957 3.65 22.33 16.87
C LEU A 957 2.87 23.59 17.26
N THR A 958 1.70 23.37 17.84
CA THR A 958 0.95 24.40 18.57
C THR A 958 1.53 24.59 19.97
N ARG A 959 1.07 25.63 20.69
CA ARG A 959 1.42 25.87 22.10
C ARG A 959 1.08 24.72 23.05
N GLU A 960 0.05 23.96 22.71
CA GLU A 960 -0.37 22.77 23.46
C GLU A 960 0.45 21.52 23.08
N GLY A 961 1.49 21.68 22.27
CA GLY A 961 2.34 20.59 21.76
C GLY A 961 1.62 19.70 20.75
N ARG A 962 0.55 20.16 20.08
CA ARG A 962 -0.17 19.37 19.07
C ARG A 962 0.46 19.58 17.70
N GLU A 963 0.48 18.54 16.88
CA GLU A 963 0.97 18.65 15.51
C GLU A 963 0.05 19.56 14.67
N LEU A 964 0.65 20.48 13.92
CA LEU A 964 -0.05 21.31 12.95
C LEU A 964 0.52 21.10 11.54
N LEU A 965 -0.32 21.38 10.54
CA LEU A 965 0.05 21.49 9.14
C LEU A 965 -0.44 22.83 8.61
N ILE A 966 0.49 23.66 8.14
CA ILE A 966 0.17 24.90 7.45
C ILE A 966 -0.36 24.62 6.05
N ALA A 967 -1.46 25.27 5.69
CA ALA A 967 -2.03 25.15 4.35
C ALA A 967 -1.15 25.85 3.31
N LEU A 968 -1.26 25.45 2.06
CA LEU A 968 -0.63 26.12 0.93
C LEU A 968 -1.45 27.35 0.51
N PRO A 969 -0.82 28.47 0.09
CA PRO A 969 -1.49 29.72 -0.27
C PRO A 969 -2.20 29.61 -1.63
N ARG A 970 -3.20 28.74 -1.71
CA ARG A 970 -3.92 28.37 -2.93
C ARG A 970 -5.41 28.32 -2.66
N LEU A 971 -6.18 28.91 -3.56
CA LEU A 971 -7.64 28.89 -3.54
C LEU A 971 -8.25 28.01 -4.65
N ASP A 972 -7.40 27.31 -5.41
CA ASP A 972 -7.79 26.47 -6.55
C ASP A 972 -7.98 24.98 -6.20
N GLY A 973 -7.96 24.63 -4.91
CA GLY A 973 -8.14 23.25 -4.44
C GLY A 973 -7.00 22.29 -4.74
N THR A 974 -5.84 22.76 -5.26
CA THR A 974 -4.73 21.87 -5.63
C THR A 974 -3.76 21.65 -4.46
N PRO A 975 -3.58 20.41 -3.95
CA PRO A 975 -2.69 20.12 -2.82
C PRO A 975 -1.21 19.95 -3.25
N SER A 976 -0.65 20.94 -3.96
CA SER A 976 0.75 20.90 -4.43
C SER A 976 1.45 22.26 -4.35
N ASP A 977 2.73 22.22 -3.96
CA ASP A 977 3.64 23.37 -3.87
C ASP A 977 4.17 23.83 -5.25
N ALA A 978 3.95 23.06 -6.30
CA ALA A 978 4.31 23.43 -7.66
C ALA A 978 3.47 24.62 -8.17
N GLY A 979 4.13 25.66 -8.67
CA GLY A 979 3.45 26.80 -9.29
C GLY A 979 2.73 27.75 -8.30
N ILE A 980 3.18 27.85 -7.04
CA ILE A 980 2.59 28.79 -6.07
C ILE A 980 2.53 30.22 -6.62
N GLY A 981 3.56 30.70 -7.33
CA GLY A 981 3.58 32.06 -7.88
C GLY A 981 2.48 32.32 -8.93
N THR A 982 2.20 31.35 -9.80
CA THR A 982 1.12 31.48 -10.79
C THR A 982 -0.25 31.38 -10.14
N SER A 983 -0.41 30.53 -9.12
CA SER A 983 -1.64 30.46 -8.30
C SER A 983 -1.91 31.80 -7.60
N LEU A 984 -0.90 32.40 -6.96
CA LEU A 984 -1.02 33.73 -6.32
C LEU A 984 -1.40 34.84 -7.29
N THR A 985 -0.87 34.81 -8.51
CA THR A 985 -1.23 35.79 -9.55
C THR A 985 -2.72 35.67 -9.89
N ARG A 986 -3.21 34.43 -10.09
CA ARG A 986 -4.64 34.17 -10.32
C ARG A 986 -5.51 34.59 -9.14
N VAL A 987 -5.08 34.33 -7.91
CA VAL A 987 -5.78 34.80 -6.71
C VAL A 987 -5.87 36.33 -6.71
N GLY A 988 -4.77 37.02 -7.03
CA GLY A 988 -4.75 38.47 -7.19
C GLY A 988 -5.74 38.96 -8.26
N ASP A 989 -5.78 38.32 -9.42
CA ASP A 989 -6.73 38.66 -10.49
C ASP A 989 -8.19 38.45 -10.07
N THR A 990 -8.49 37.36 -9.36
CA THR A 990 -9.82 37.10 -8.79
C THR A 990 -10.21 38.17 -7.78
N LEU A 991 -9.32 38.52 -6.85
CA LEU A 991 -9.61 39.54 -5.83
C LEU A 991 -9.75 40.94 -6.43
N ARG A 992 -8.97 41.29 -7.47
CA ARG A 992 -9.15 42.54 -8.22
C ARG A 992 -10.48 42.57 -8.96
N ALA A 993 -10.88 41.46 -9.56
CA ALA A 993 -12.19 41.37 -10.20
C ALA A 993 -13.33 41.51 -9.18
N GLN A 994 -13.14 41.02 -7.95
CA GLN A 994 -14.12 41.13 -6.86
C GLN A 994 -14.20 42.55 -6.26
N TYR A 995 -13.06 43.22 -6.05
CA TYR A 995 -12.99 44.50 -5.31
C TYR A 995 -12.78 45.73 -6.21
N GLY A 996 -12.63 45.57 -7.53
CA GLY A 996 -12.44 46.66 -8.47
C GLY A 996 -11.14 47.44 -8.24
N ASP A 997 -11.24 48.77 -8.15
CA ASP A 997 -10.09 49.67 -7.96
C ASP A 997 -9.59 49.76 -6.50
N ALA A 998 -10.27 49.11 -5.55
CA ALA A 998 -9.86 49.13 -4.16
C ALA A 998 -8.52 48.41 -3.96
N ARG A 999 -7.55 49.12 -3.39
CA ARG A 999 -6.21 48.61 -3.11
C ARG A 999 -5.63 49.26 -1.86
N ALA A 1000 -4.74 48.54 -1.18
CA ALA A 1000 -4.01 49.07 -0.05
C ALA A 1000 -3.14 50.29 -0.45
N PRO A 1001 -2.96 51.27 0.43
CA PRO A 1001 -2.10 52.42 0.15
C PRO A 1001 -0.67 51.99 -0.16
N ALA A 1002 -0.14 52.44 -1.30
CA ALA A 1002 1.24 52.16 -1.69
C ALA A 1002 2.21 53.05 -0.90
N VAL A 1003 3.34 52.48 -0.45
CA VAL A 1003 4.42 53.26 0.17
C VAL A 1003 5.07 54.11 -0.90
N ARG A 1004 4.88 55.41 -0.80
CA ARG A 1004 5.42 56.36 -1.77
C ARG A 1004 6.87 56.69 -1.41
N LEU A 1005 7.76 56.46 -2.37
CA LEU A 1005 9.16 56.88 -2.26
C LEU A 1005 9.30 58.34 -2.67
N LEU A 1006 10.37 58.98 -2.16
CA LEU A 1006 10.78 60.28 -2.66
C LEU A 1006 11.14 60.15 -4.15
N PRO A 1007 10.47 60.89 -5.06
CA PRO A 1007 10.72 60.78 -6.49
C PRO A 1007 12.19 61.09 -6.82
N THR A 1008 12.70 60.48 -7.89
CA THR A 1008 14.06 60.79 -8.39
C THR A 1008 14.10 62.11 -9.14
N ARG A 1009 12.96 62.56 -9.66
CA ARG A 1009 12.75 63.81 -10.35
C ARG A 1009 11.43 64.39 -9.90
N VAL A 1010 11.41 65.68 -9.60
CA VAL A 1010 10.21 66.41 -9.21
C VAL A 1010 10.16 67.66 -10.07
N ARG A 1011 9.11 67.84 -10.85
CA ARG A 1011 8.87 69.10 -11.57
C ARG A 1011 8.00 70.02 -10.75
N ARG A 1012 8.12 71.33 -10.96
CA ARG A 1012 7.31 72.34 -10.27
C ARG A 1012 5.78 72.11 -10.38
N PRO A 1013 5.18 71.78 -11.54
CA PRO A 1013 3.74 71.51 -11.63
C PRO A 1013 3.28 70.21 -10.94
N GLU A 1014 4.20 69.30 -10.61
CA GLU A 1014 3.90 68.03 -9.91
C GLU A 1014 3.84 68.22 -8.38
N LEU A 1015 4.23 69.40 -7.89
CA LEU A 1015 4.09 69.77 -6.49
C LEU A 1015 2.63 70.06 -6.16
N GLY A 1016 2.19 69.67 -4.96
CA GLY A 1016 0.88 70.04 -4.44
C GLY A 1016 0.68 71.56 -4.36
N PRO A 1017 -0.56 72.03 -4.09
CA PRO A 1017 -0.88 73.45 -4.09
C PRO A 1017 -0.05 74.19 -3.04
N THR A 1018 0.94 74.97 -3.49
CA THR A 1018 1.66 75.93 -2.65
C THR A 1018 0.99 77.31 -2.74
N PRO A 1019 0.84 78.05 -1.63
CA PRO A 1019 0.30 79.40 -1.67
C PRO A 1019 1.09 80.27 -2.66
N ARG A 1020 0.39 80.95 -3.57
CA ARG A 1020 1.02 81.90 -4.50
C ARG A 1020 1.42 83.21 -3.82
N ALA A 1021 0.73 83.59 -2.75
CA ALA A 1021 1.10 84.72 -1.90
C ALA A 1021 1.92 84.19 -0.72
N ARG A 1022 3.24 84.40 -0.77
CA ARG A 1022 4.21 84.06 0.28
C ARG A 1022 5.06 85.29 0.59
N PRO A 1023 5.62 85.42 1.82
CA PRO A 1023 6.63 86.43 2.10
C PRO A 1023 7.81 86.31 1.13
N ALA A 1024 8.46 87.44 0.82
CA ALA A 1024 9.63 87.48 -0.06
C ALA A 1024 10.82 86.63 0.42
N THR A 1025 10.78 86.19 1.68
CA THR A 1025 11.79 85.36 2.32
C THR A 1025 11.50 83.85 2.28
N GLU A 1026 10.30 83.41 1.87
CA GLU A 1026 9.93 81.99 1.83
C GLU A 1026 10.10 81.39 0.43
N VAL A 1027 11.04 80.46 0.29
CA VAL A 1027 11.38 79.84 -1.00
C VAL A 1027 11.08 78.36 -1.03
N LEU A 1028 10.44 77.91 -2.10
CA LEU A 1028 10.17 76.50 -2.37
C LEU A 1028 11.44 75.81 -2.87
N LEU A 1029 11.94 74.86 -2.08
CA LEU A 1029 13.14 74.10 -2.42
C LEU A 1029 12.81 72.80 -3.19
N GLY A 1030 11.77 72.09 -2.76
CA GLY A 1030 11.51 70.74 -3.26
C GLY A 1030 10.42 69.98 -2.51
N VAL A 1031 10.50 68.65 -2.55
CA VAL A 1031 9.64 67.74 -1.76
C VAL A 1031 10.45 67.08 -0.66
N GLY A 1032 9.89 67.00 0.53
CA GLY A 1032 10.51 66.32 1.67
C GLY A 1032 10.11 64.86 1.78
N GLU A 1033 11.02 64.00 2.23
CA GLU A 1033 10.79 62.54 2.35
C GLU A 1033 9.71 62.16 3.39
N ARG A 1034 9.57 62.92 4.49
CA ARG A 1034 8.69 62.54 5.61
C ARG A 1034 7.22 62.49 5.24
N GLU A 1035 6.74 63.52 4.56
CA GLU A 1035 5.31 63.67 4.22
C GLU A 1035 5.07 63.69 2.71
N LEU A 1036 6.13 63.67 1.90
CA LEU A 1036 6.06 63.95 0.47
C LEU A 1036 5.34 65.27 0.15
N ALA A 1037 5.46 66.22 1.08
CA ALA A 1037 4.93 67.56 0.98
C ALA A 1037 6.00 68.54 0.45
N PRO A 1038 5.57 69.66 -0.18
CA PRO A 1038 6.48 70.75 -0.54
C PRO A 1038 7.24 71.27 0.69
N VAL A 1039 8.55 71.42 0.57
CA VAL A 1039 9.43 71.97 1.61
C VAL A 1039 9.77 73.42 1.26
N LEU A 1040 9.35 74.32 2.15
CA LEU A 1040 9.64 75.75 2.09
C LEU A 1040 10.81 76.06 3.03
N VAL A 1041 11.71 76.91 2.56
CA VAL A 1041 12.88 77.40 3.29
C VAL A 1041 12.64 78.87 3.60
N ASP A 1042 12.71 79.25 4.88
CA ASP A 1042 12.45 80.62 5.33
C ASP A 1042 13.75 81.38 5.64
N PHE A 1043 14.08 82.32 4.77
CA PHE A 1043 15.23 83.20 4.89
C PHE A 1043 15.05 84.33 5.93
N ALA A 1044 13.83 84.57 6.44
CA ALA A 1044 13.62 85.51 7.54
C ALA A 1044 14.07 84.92 8.89
N ALA A 1045 13.96 83.60 9.03
CA ALA A 1045 14.41 82.86 10.21
C ALA A 1045 15.92 82.60 10.18
N GLN A 1046 16.47 82.18 9.03
CA GLN A 1046 17.90 81.93 8.83
C GLN A 1046 18.35 82.55 7.49
N PRO A 1047 19.10 83.68 7.50
CA PRO A 1047 19.36 84.47 6.30
C PRO A 1047 20.30 83.80 5.28
N ASP A 1048 21.04 82.78 5.70
CA ASP A 1048 22.09 82.17 4.87
C ASP A 1048 21.80 80.70 4.59
N LEU A 1049 22.08 80.26 3.35
CA LEU A 1049 21.97 78.87 2.91
C LEU A 1049 23.28 78.40 2.25
N MET A 1050 23.84 77.31 2.77
CA MET A 1050 25.03 76.67 2.20
C MET A 1050 24.68 75.30 1.60
N ILE A 1051 24.97 75.14 0.30
CA ILE A 1051 24.76 73.92 -0.48
C ILE A 1051 26.11 73.24 -0.72
N LEU A 1052 26.28 72.04 -0.17
CA LEU A 1052 27.50 71.25 -0.31
C LEU A 1052 27.21 69.96 -1.08
N GLY A 1053 28.07 69.61 -2.03
CA GLY A 1053 27.96 68.33 -2.74
C GLY A 1053 28.99 68.16 -3.84
N ASP A 1054 29.24 66.92 -4.27
CA ASP A 1054 30.23 66.62 -5.30
C ASP A 1054 29.77 67.04 -6.72
N THR A 1055 30.60 66.77 -7.71
CA THR A 1055 30.34 67.10 -9.11
C THR A 1055 29.11 66.32 -9.62
N GLY A 1056 28.21 66.98 -10.34
CA GLY A 1056 27.02 66.34 -10.93
C GLY A 1056 25.86 66.04 -9.97
N CYS A 1057 25.94 66.43 -8.70
CA CYS A 1057 24.87 66.16 -7.72
C CYS A 1057 23.65 67.10 -7.81
N GLY A 1058 23.72 68.19 -8.59
CA GLY A 1058 22.60 69.13 -8.79
C GLY A 1058 22.67 70.46 -8.03
N LYS A 1059 23.86 70.90 -7.56
CA LYS A 1059 24.04 72.21 -6.88
C LYS A 1059 23.51 73.39 -7.68
N SER A 1060 23.99 73.57 -8.90
CA SER A 1060 23.55 74.65 -9.79
C SER A 1060 22.05 74.54 -10.12
N THR A 1061 21.51 73.32 -10.20
CA THR A 1061 20.07 73.09 -10.37
C THR A 1061 19.27 73.58 -9.16
N ALA A 1062 19.76 73.35 -7.94
CA ALA A 1062 19.14 73.85 -6.71
C ALA A 1062 19.16 75.38 -6.64
N LEU A 1063 20.29 76.01 -6.98
CA LEU A 1063 20.38 77.47 -7.08
C LEU A 1063 19.41 78.02 -8.15
N ARG A 1064 19.34 77.38 -9.32
CA ARG A 1064 18.42 77.79 -10.40
C ARG A 1064 16.95 77.64 -9.97
N ALA A 1065 16.59 76.57 -9.28
CA ALA A 1065 15.25 76.37 -8.75
C ALA A 1065 14.87 77.46 -7.74
N LEU A 1066 15.79 77.77 -6.81
CA LEU A 1066 15.63 78.83 -5.81
C LEU A 1066 15.44 80.21 -6.46
N CYS A 1067 16.32 80.58 -7.40
CA CYS A 1067 16.22 81.87 -8.10
C CYS A 1067 14.91 82.00 -8.88
N ARG A 1068 14.46 80.94 -9.55
CA ARG A 1068 13.21 80.95 -10.33
C ARG A 1068 11.96 80.95 -9.45
N ASP A 1069 11.98 80.35 -8.27
CA ASP A 1069 10.85 80.48 -7.33
C ASP A 1069 10.76 81.91 -6.79
N LEU A 1070 11.89 82.50 -6.39
CA LEU A 1070 11.95 83.90 -5.93
C LEU A 1070 11.38 84.88 -6.95
N VAL A 1071 11.81 84.78 -8.21
CA VAL A 1071 11.36 85.65 -9.32
C VAL A 1071 9.90 85.40 -9.70
N ALA A 1072 9.40 84.16 -9.56
CA ALA A 1072 8.03 83.83 -9.96
C ALA A 1072 6.97 84.28 -8.93
N VAL A 1073 7.37 84.43 -7.67
CA VAL A 1073 6.46 84.71 -6.54
C VAL A 1073 6.52 86.18 -6.10
N ASN A 1074 7.62 86.88 -6.41
CA ASN A 1074 7.87 88.25 -5.99
C ASN A 1074 7.95 89.21 -7.18
N ASP A 1075 7.73 90.49 -6.89
CA ASP A 1075 7.96 91.62 -7.80
C ASP A 1075 9.39 92.17 -7.63
N PRO A 1076 10.01 92.78 -8.67
CA PRO A 1076 11.34 93.38 -8.57
C PRO A 1076 11.49 94.42 -7.44
N SER A 1077 10.39 95.06 -7.00
CA SER A 1077 10.41 95.98 -5.86
C SER A 1077 10.68 95.29 -4.52
N ASN A 1078 10.41 93.99 -4.43
CA ASN A 1078 10.48 93.21 -3.19
C ASN A 1078 11.72 92.34 -3.11
N VAL A 1079 12.29 91.91 -4.24
CA VAL A 1079 13.48 91.03 -4.28
C VAL A 1079 14.44 91.45 -5.39
N GLN A 1080 15.73 91.53 -5.05
CA GLN A 1080 16.81 91.72 -6.00
C GLN A 1080 17.92 90.67 -5.80
N LEU A 1081 18.48 90.16 -6.90
CA LEU A 1081 19.50 89.12 -6.90
C LEU A 1081 20.82 89.61 -7.51
N LEU A 1082 21.93 89.39 -6.79
CA LEU A 1082 23.29 89.43 -7.31
C LEU A 1082 23.76 87.99 -7.54
N ILE A 1083 23.99 87.60 -8.79
CA ILE A 1083 24.43 86.24 -9.13
C ILE A 1083 25.93 86.25 -9.45
N VAL A 1084 26.69 85.42 -8.75
CA VAL A 1084 28.12 85.17 -8.96
C VAL A 1084 28.29 83.77 -9.50
N ASP A 1085 28.70 83.65 -10.76
CA ASP A 1085 28.68 82.38 -11.49
C ASP A 1085 29.81 82.33 -12.53
N PHE A 1086 30.99 81.90 -12.09
CA PHE A 1086 32.19 81.89 -12.92
C PHE A 1086 32.14 80.81 -14.03
N ARG A 1087 31.33 79.76 -13.85
CA ARG A 1087 31.12 78.70 -14.85
C ARG A 1087 29.95 78.96 -15.78
N ARG A 1088 29.18 80.02 -15.55
CA ARG A 1088 28.00 80.38 -16.34
C ARG A 1088 26.89 79.33 -16.28
N ALA A 1089 26.81 78.58 -15.18
CA ALA A 1089 25.82 77.54 -14.94
C ALA A 1089 24.41 78.08 -14.63
N LEU A 1090 24.27 79.35 -14.27
CA LEU A 1090 23.03 80.06 -13.95
C LEU A 1090 22.59 81.05 -15.05
N LEU A 1091 23.20 81.00 -16.24
CA LEU A 1091 22.72 81.76 -17.41
C LEU A 1091 21.25 81.42 -17.71
N GLY A 1092 20.43 82.45 -17.98
CA GLY A 1092 18.99 82.30 -18.24
C GLY A 1092 18.17 81.81 -17.04
N ALA A 1093 18.74 81.84 -15.82
CA ALA A 1093 17.99 81.58 -14.59
C ALA A 1093 17.12 82.79 -14.20
N VAL A 1094 17.66 84.01 -14.39
CA VAL A 1094 17.00 85.30 -14.11
C VAL A 1094 17.33 86.25 -15.27
N GLU A 1095 16.32 86.62 -16.06
CA GLU A 1095 16.43 87.57 -17.17
C GLU A 1095 15.52 88.81 -16.97
N SER A 1096 14.96 88.96 -15.77
CA SER A 1096 14.02 90.01 -15.41
C SER A 1096 14.69 91.17 -14.65
N GLU A 1097 13.93 92.22 -14.37
CA GLU A 1097 14.36 93.40 -13.59
C GLU A 1097 14.80 93.08 -12.14
N HIS A 1098 14.60 91.85 -11.67
CA HIS A 1098 15.09 91.36 -10.38
C HIS A 1098 16.62 91.22 -10.31
N LEU A 1099 17.34 91.27 -11.44
CA LEU A 1099 18.80 91.09 -11.47
C LEU A 1099 19.54 92.40 -11.15
N ALA A 1100 20.10 92.52 -9.94
CA ALA A 1100 20.92 93.66 -9.54
C ALA A 1100 22.33 93.61 -10.18
N GLY A 1101 22.82 92.42 -10.50
CA GLY A 1101 24.08 92.22 -11.22
C GLY A 1101 24.38 90.75 -11.49
N TYR A 1102 25.14 90.48 -12.55
CA TYR A 1102 25.63 89.13 -12.88
C TYR A 1102 27.15 89.16 -13.08
N ALA A 1103 27.86 88.44 -12.22
CA ALA A 1103 29.32 88.38 -12.19
C ALA A 1103 29.82 87.02 -12.71
N SER A 1104 30.28 87.00 -13.97
CA SER A 1104 30.83 85.79 -14.60
C SER A 1104 32.35 85.62 -14.41
N SER A 1105 33.01 86.54 -13.71
CA SER A 1105 34.45 86.53 -13.44
C SER A 1105 34.76 87.40 -12.21
N ALA A 1106 35.96 87.25 -11.64
CA ALA A 1106 36.40 88.05 -10.50
C ALA A 1106 36.33 89.57 -10.78
N GLY A 1107 36.79 90.03 -11.94
CA GLY A 1107 36.71 91.45 -12.29
C GLY A 1107 35.27 91.97 -12.46
N ALA A 1108 34.32 91.14 -12.89
CA ALA A 1108 32.90 91.53 -12.93
C ALA A 1108 32.31 91.61 -11.51
N LEU A 1109 32.76 90.76 -10.60
CA LEU A 1109 32.38 90.79 -9.19
C LEU A 1109 32.90 92.05 -8.49
N ASP A 1110 34.14 92.45 -8.77
CA ASP A 1110 34.75 93.69 -8.22
C ASP A 1110 33.97 94.95 -8.61
N ILE A 1111 33.23 94.92 -9.73
CA ILE A 1111 32.36 96.01 -10.18
C ILE A 1111 30.96 95.92 -9.56
N ALA A 1112 30.40 94.72 -9.47
CA ALA A 1112 29.01 94.52 -9.04
C ALA A 1112 28.84 94.57 -7.51
N LEU A 1113 29.78 93.99 -6.75
CA LEU A 1113 29.69 93.88 -5.29
C LEU A 1113 29.67 95.24 -4.56
N PRO A 1114 30.47 96.26 -4.95
CA PRO A 1114 30.43 97.57 -4.29
C PRO A 1114 29.04 98.23 -4.28
N ARG A 1115 28.20 98.01 -5.31
CA ARG A 1115 26.83 98.55 -5.37
C ARG A 1115 25.92 97.93 -4.30
N VAL A 1116 26.06 96.62 -4.08
CA VAL A 1116 25.34 95.91 -3.01
C VAL A 1116 25.84 96.38 -1.64
N LEU A 1117 27.17 96.49 -1.46
CA LEU A 1117 27.76 96.98 -0.21
C LEU A 1117 27.33 98.41 0.13
N GLU A 1118 27.21 99.29 -0.86
CA GLU A 1118 26.71 100.66 -0.66
C GLU A 1118 25.24 100.65 -0.19
N THR A 1119 24.41 99.79 -0.78
CA THR A 1119 23.02 99.61 -0.36
C THR A 1119 22.92 99.11 1.07
N LEU A 1120 23.72 98.09 1.44
CA LEU A 1120 23.77 97.55 2.80
C LEU A 1120 24.29 98.57 3.82
N ARG A 1121 25.31 99.35 3.45
CA ARG A 1121 25.84 100.44 4.28
C ARG A 1121 24.78 101.49 4.58
N ASN A 1122 23.95 101.84 3.60
CA ASN A 1122 22.85 102.79 3.78
C ASN A 1122 21.70 102.21 4.63
N ARG A 1123 21.56 100.88 4.69
CA ARG A 1123 20.57 100.19 5.54
C ARG A 1123 21.06 99.96 6.98
N MET A 1124 22.34 100.14 7.28
CA MET A 1124 22.87 99.95 8.62
C MET A 1124 22.14 100.84 9.64
N PRO A 1125 21.61 100.27 10.72
CA PRO A 1125 20.88 101.06 11.71
C PRO A 1125 21.84 102.04 12.40
N GLY A 1126 21.55 103.33 12.27
CA GLY A 1126 22.22 104.39 13.01
C GLY A 1126 21.75 104.46 14.47
N PRO A 1127 22.41 105.28 15.31
CA PRO A 1127 22.03 105.45 16.73
C PRO A 1127 20.61 106.05 16.93
N GLU A 1128 20.02 106.61 15.87
CA GLU A 1128 18.70 107.26 15.85
C GLU A 1128 17.52 106.25 15.73
N VAL A 1129 17.79 104.97 15.42
CA VAL A 1129 16.74 103.97 15.14
C VAL A 1129 16.15 103.41 16.45
N ALA A 1130 14.83 103.56 16.64
CA ALA A 1130 14.15 103.06 17.84
C ALA A 1130 14.01 101.52 17.86
N GLN A 1131 13.91 100.92 19.06
CA GLN A 1131 13.77 99.45 19.22
C GLN A 1131 12.58 98.85 18.44
N ARG A 1132 11.45 99.57 18.35
CA ARG A 1132 10.30 99.14 17.54
C ARG A 1132 10.62 99.15 16.05
N GLN A 1133 11.32 100.18 15.58
CA GLN A 1133 11.75 100.27 14.18
C GLN A 1133 12.75 99.16 13.85
N LEU A 1134 13.65 98.80 14.77
CA LEU A 1134 14.55 97.65 14.65
C LEU A 1134 13.79 96.33 14.47
N ARG A 1135 12.75 96.09 15.28
CA ARG A 1135 11.91 94.88 15.17
C ARG A 1135 11.10 94.83 13.87
N ASP A 1136 10.54 95.96 13.46
CA ASP A 1136 9.60 96.04 12.33
C ASP A 1136 10.32 96.32 10.98
N ARG A 1137 11.66 96.47 10.99
CA ARG A 1137 12.50 96.86 9.82
C ARG A 1137 12.07 98.15 9.13
N SER A 1138 11.52 99.10 9.89
CA SER A 1138 10.82 100.25 9.30
C SER A 1138 11.71 101.49 9.01
N TRP A 1139 13.02 101.44 9.26
CA TRP A 1139 13.95 102.57 9.03
C TRP A 1139 14.53 102.60 7.62
N TRP A 1140 14.34 101.51 6.86
CA TRP A 1140 14.67 101.44 5.45
C TRP A 1140 13.50 100.80 4.69
N THR A 1141 13.41 101.11 3.39
CA THR A 1141 12.44 100.51 2.47
C THR A 1141 13.16 100.10 1.19
N GLY A 1142 12.81 98.95 0.64
CA GLY A 1142 13.41 98.45 -0.60
C GLY A 1142 13.35 96.92 -0.68
N PRO A 1143 13.94 96.33 -1.73
CA PRO A 1143 13.92 94.89 -1.93
C PRO A 1143 14.85 94.16 -0.96
N GLU A 1144 14.49 92.93 -0.61
CA GLU A 1144 15.39 91.94 -0.01
C GLU A 1144 16.51 91.60 -1.01
N LEU A 1145 17.76 91.52 -0.55
CA LEU A 1145 18.95 91.34 -1.38
C LEU A 1145 19.49 89.91 -1.26
N TYR A 1146 19.40 89.13 -2.34
CA TYR A 1146 19.96 87.79 -2.43
C TYR A 1146 21.31 87.79 -3.15
N VAL A 1147 22.38 87.43 -2.46
CA VAL A 1147 23.69 87.17 -3.06
C VAL A 1147 23.83 85.67 -3.29
N VAL A 1148 23.72 85.26 -4.55
CA VAL A 1148 23.76 83.84 -4.95
C VAL A 1148 25.10 83.54 -5.59
N VAL A 1149 25.85 82.61 -5.01
CA VAL A 1149 27.21 82.27 -5.44
C VAL A 1149 27.26 80.79 -5.80
N ASP A 1150 27.49 80.49 -7.08
CA ASP A 1150 27.76 79.13 -7.53
C ASP A 1150 29.28 78.86 -7.55
N ASP A 1151 29.66 77.60 -7.35
CA ASP A 1151 31.05 77.12 -7.30
C ASP A 1151 32.00 78.02 -6.47
N TYR A 1152 31.66 78.27 -5.20
CA TYR A 1152 32.43 79.13 -4.29
C TYR A 1152 33.92 78.74 -4.21
N ASP A 1153 34.25 77.46 -4.38
CA ASP A 1153 35.63 76.98 -4.42
C ASP A 1153 36.49 77.61 -5.53
N LEU A 1154 35.88 78.06 -6.64
CA LEU A 1154 36.56 78.79 -7.70
C LEU A 1154 36.70 80.28 -7.41
N VAL A 1155 35.78 80.85 -6.63
CA VAL A 1155 35.79 82.25 -6.22
C VAL A 1155 36.96 82.53 -5.26
N THR A 1156 37.32 81.55 -4.43
CA THR A 1156 38.42 81.65 -3.45
C THR A 1156 39.81 81.31 -4.00
N GLY A 1157 39.96 81.04 -5.30
CA GLY A 1157 41.20 80.51 -5.90
C GLY A 1157 42.46 81.39 -5.75
N GLY A 1158 42.34 82.64 -5.32
CA GLY A 1158 43.44 83.61 -5.15
C GLY A 1158 43.92 83.86 -3.71
N GLY A 1159 43.47 83.08 -2.72
CA GLY A 1159 43.95 83.18 -1.32
C GLY A 1159 43.28 84.25 -0.45
N THR A 1160 42.55 85.21 -1.03
CA THR A 1160 41.60 86.09 -0.31
C THR A 1160 40.26 86.05 -1.03
N SER A 1161 39.17 85.82 -0.29
CA SER A 1161 37.84 85.74 -0.89
C SER A 1161 37.37 87.15 -1.29
N PRO A 1162 36.99 87.39 -2.56
CA PRO A 1162 36.44 88.69 -2.98
C PRO A 1162 35.12 89.04 -2.27
N LEU A 1163 34.49 88.07 -1.60
CA LEU A 1163 33.28 88.27 -0.79
C LEU A 1163 33.58 88.65 0.68
N SER A 1164 34.85 88.70 1.09
CA SER A 1164 35.26 89.08 2.45
C SER A 1164 34.62 90.40 2.96
N PRO A 1165 34.40 91.44 2.12
CA PRO A 1165 33.73 92.67 2.58
C PRO A 1165 32.30 92.46 3.12
N LEU A 1166 31.60 91.38 2.72
CA LEU A 1166 30.27 91.06 3.23
C LEU A 1166 30.29 90.62 4.70
N LEU A 1167 31.43 90.15 5.23
CA LEU A 1167 31.57 89.68 6.61
C LEU A 1167 31.13 90.72 7.65
N HIS A 1168 31.33 92.01 7.36
CA HIS A 1168 30.92 93.09 8.25
C HIS A 1168 29.39 93.23 8.37
N TYR A 1169 28.64 92.70 7.40
CA TYR A 1169 27.18 92.83 7.34
C TYR A 1169 26.44 91.53 7.69
N LEU A 1170 27.09 90.36 7.59
CA LEU A 1170 26.47 89.05 7.88
C LEU A 1170 25.84 88.95 9.28
N PRO A 1171 26.45 89.44 10.38
CA PRO A 1171 25.81 89.43 11.70
C PRO A 1171 24.49 90.21 11.76
N HIS A 1172 24.32 91.19 10.87
CA HIS A 1172 23.15 92.05 10.75
C HIS A 1172 22.28 91.67 9.54
N ALA A 1173 22.54 90.55 8.87
CA ALA A 1173 21.90 90.18 7.59
C ALA A 1173 20.36 90.18 7.69
N ARG A 1174 19.83 89.70 8.83
CA ARG A 1174 18.39 89.71 9.11
C ARG A 1174 17.80 91.11 9.18
N ASP A 1175 18.54 92.11 9.66
CA ASP A 1175 18.04 93.48 9.84
C ASP A 1175 18.14 94.31 8.54
N LEU A 1176 19.16 94.01 7.74
CA LEU A 1176 19.47 94.70 6.48
C LEU A 1176 18.72 94.13 5.26
N GLY A 1177 18.10 92.97 5.43
CA GLY A 1177 17.49 92.25 4.34
C GLY A 1177 18.51 91.68 3.36
N LEU A 1178 19.58 91.07 3.90
CA LEU A 1178 20.63 90.40 3.15
C LEU A 1178 20.49 88.89 3.31
N HIS A 1179 20.58 88.18 2.19
CA HIS A 1179 20.53 86.72 2.16
C HIS A 1179 21.68 86.17 1.33
N LEU A 1180 22.53 85.34 1.93
CA LEU A 1180 23.68 84.75 1.26
C LEU A 1180 23.43 83.27 0.94
N VAL A 1181 23.44 82.92 -0.35
CA VAL A 1181 23.28 81.54 -0.82
C VAL A 1181 24.56 81.09 -1.49
N LEU A 1182 25.25 80.11 -0.90
CA LEU A 1182 26.55 79.61 -1.37
C LEU A 1182 26.45 78.16 -1.80
N ALA A 1183 26.88 77.83 -3.02
CA ALA A 1183 27.11 76.46 -3.44
C ALA A 1183 28.62 76.18 -3.58
N ARG A 1184 29.06 75.04 -3.06
CA ARG A 1184 30.47 74.62 -3.11
C ARG A 1184 30.58 73.11 -3.35
N ARG A 1185 31.66 72.68 -4.03
CA ARG A 1185 32.02 71.26 -4.05
C ARG A 1185 32.27 70.72 -2.62
N SER A 1186 31.92 69.46 -2.32
CA SER A 1186 32.23 68.84 -1.01
C SER A 1186 33.72 68.54 -0.84
N GLY A 1187 34.42 68.20 -1.92
CA GLY A 1187 35.86 67.95 -1.92
C GLY A 1187 36.64 69.10 -1.28
N GLY A 1188 37.41 68.79 -0.23
CA GLY A 1188 38.18 69.78 0.52
C GLY A 1188 37.35 70.76 1.35
N ALA A 1189 36.03 70.53 1.53
CA ALA A 1189 35.15 71.42 2.30
C ALA A 1189 35.56 71.51 3.76
N ALA A 1190 35.98 70.40 4.38
CA ALA A 1190 36.45 70.40 5.76
C ALA A 1190 37.59 71.42 6.01
N ARG A 1191 38.50 71.61 5.04
CA ARG A 1191 39.56 72.64 5.11
C ARG A 1191 39.05 74.02 4.75
N ALA A 1192 38.16 74.13 3.77
CA ALA A 1192 37.59 75.42 3.39
C ALA A 1192 36.63 76.00 4.43
N MET A 1193 36.13 75.21 5.39
CA MET A 1193 35.37 75.72 6.52
C MET A 1193 36.19 76.69 7.41
N PHE A 1194 37.51 76.75 7.25
CA PHE A 1194 38.36 77.77 7.89
C PHE A 1194 38.46 79.07 7.07
N ASP A 1195 37.91 79.13 5.86
CA ASP A 1195 37.75 80.37 5.10
C ASP A 1195 36.85 81.34 5.89
N PRO A 1196 37.24 82.61 6.07
CA PRO A 1196 36.50 83.55 6.93
C PRO A 1196 35.01 83.68 6.60
N VAL A 1197 34.63 83.65 5.32
CA VAL A 1197 33.23 83.77 4.90
C VAL A 1197 32.44 82.51 5.25
N LEU A 1198 32.96 81.32 4.92
CA LEU A 1198 32.29 80.06 5.26
C LEU A 1198 32.23 79.81 6.77
N ALA A 1199 33.29 80.15 7.49
CA ALA A 1199 33.34 80.09 8.95
C ALA A 1199 32.27 81.01 9.57
N GLY A 1200 32.23 82.29 9.13
CA GLY A 1200 31.25 83.25 9.63
C GLY A 1200 29.80 82.82 9.37
N VAL A 1201 29.49 82.36 8.17
CA VAL A 1201 28.15 81.85 7.80
C VAL A 1201 27.77 80.62 8.62
N LYS A 1202 28.72 79.71 8.87
CA LYS A 1202 28.51 78.53 9.71
C LYS A 1202 28.28 78.89 11.19
N ASP A 1203 29.06 79.80 11.74
CA ASP A 1203 28.97 80.22 13.15
C ASP A 1203 27.66 80.97 13.43
N LEU A 1204 27.22 81.81 12.50
CA LEU A 1204 25.90 82.47 12.55
C LEU A 1204 24.74 81.47 12.43
N GLY A 1205 25.02 80.27 11.90
CA GLY A 1205 24.08 79.16 11.80
C GLY A 1205 23.22 79.17 10.58
N CYS A 1206 23.86 79.15 9.42
CA CYS A 1206 23.20 78.96 8.15
C CYS A 1206 22.37 77.68 8.08
N MET A 1207 21.40 77.69 7.17
CA MET A 1207 20.78 76.47 6.68
C MET A 1207 21.79 75.70 5.83
N GLY A 1208 21.75 74.38 5.92
CA GLY A 1208 22.62 73.49 5.15
C GLY A 1208 21.83 72.60 4.21
N LEU A 1209 22.21 72.52 2.95
CA LEU A 1209 21.74 71.46 2.05
C LEU A 1209 22.92 70.56 1.69
N MET A 1210 23.01 69.41 2.34
CA MET A 1210 24.04 68.41 2.09
C MET A 1210 23.56 67.46 0.98
N MET A 1211 24.00 67.69 -0.25
CA MET A 1211 23.75 66.81 -1.39
C MET A 1211 24.73 65.63 -1.42
N SER A 1212 24.70 64.82 -2.49
CA SER A 1212 25.62 63.68 -2.64
C SER A 1212 27.09 64.08 -2.43
N ALA A 1213 27.77 63.41 -1.49
CA ALA A 1213 29.18 63.61 -1.16
C ALA A 1213 29.80 62.32 -0.60
N SER A 1214 31.13 62.27 -0.50
CA SER A 1214 31.82 61.07 0.01
C SER A 1214 31.69 60.97 1.53
N PRO A 1215 31.39 59.81 2.11
CA PRO A 1215 31.45 59.61 3.56
C PRO A 1215 32.81 59.92 4.19
N ASP A 1216 33.88 59.84 3.38
CA ASP A 1216 35.26 60.16 3.79
C ASP A 1216 35.48 61.66 4.05
N ASP A 1217 34.58 62.55 3.58
CA ASP A 1217 34.68 64.00 3.77
C ASP A 1217 34.43 64.43 5.23
N GLY A 1218 33.97 63.52 6.11
CA GLY A 1218 33.65 63.79 7.51
C GLY A 1218 32.37 64.62 7.68
N VAL A 1219 32.01 64.95 8.92
CA VAL A 1219 30.83 65.79 9.20
C VAL A 1219 31.15 67.25 8.85
N LEU A 1220 30.53 67.77 7.79
CA LEU A 1220 30.77 69.13 7.29
C LEU A 1220 29.79 70.15 7.90
N LEU A 1221 28.51 69.77 7.96
CA LEU A 1221 27.38 70.59 8.44
C LEU A 1221 26.48 69.75 9.35
N GLY A 1222 26.02 70.34 10.45
CA GLY A 1222 25.11 69.68 11.40
C GLY A 1222 25.70 68.42 12.03
N SER A 1223 24.84 67.40 12.20
CA SER A 1223 25.20 66.11 12.81
C SER A 1223 25.29 64.95 11.79
N ALA A 1224 24.78 65.15 10.58
CA ALA A 1224 24.70 64.12 9.55
C ALA A 1224 26.03 63.90 8.82
N ARG A 1225 26.45 62.64 8.69
CA ARG A 1225 27.57 62.27 7.81
C ARG A 1225 27.13 62.32 6.35
N PRO A 1226 27.95 62.87 5.42
CA PRO A 1226 27.63 62.85 4.01
C PRO A 1226 27.50 61.43 3.47
N VAL A 1227 26.56 61.22 2.55
CA VAL A 1227 26.31 59.95 1.89
C VAL A 1227 26.18 60.17 0.38
N ARG A 1228 26.41 59.12 -0.40
CA ARG A 1228 26.17 59.16 -1.84
C ARG A 1228 24.66 59.15 -2.09
N LEU A 1229 24.17 60.17 -2.80
CA LEU A 1229 22.75 60.36 -3.08
C LEU A 1229 22.51 60.52 -4.59
N PRO A 1230 21.30 60.19 -5.10
CA PRO A 1230 20.90 60.54 -6.45
C PRO A 1230 20.97 62.05 -6.71
N PRO A 1231 21.14 62.50 -7.98
CA PRO A 1231 21.12 63.91 -8.32
C PRO A 1231 19.84 64.63 -7.85
N GLY A 1232 19.99 65.85 -7.33
CA GLY A 1232 18.91 66.66 -6.78
C GLY A 1232 18.46 66.26 -5.37
N ARG A 1233 18.97 65.14 -4.82
CA ARG A 1233 18.67 64.72 -3.45
C ARG A 1233 19.70 65.25 -2.47
N GLY A 1234 19.23 65.74 -1.32
CA GLY A 1234 20.10 66.23 -0.25
C GLY A 1234 19.41 66.27 1.10
N THR A 1235 20.19 66.27 2.17
CA THR A 1235 19.70 66.44 3.54
C THR A 1235 19.64 67.92 3.85
N LEU A 1236 18.44 68.43 4.11
CA LEU A 1236 18.21 69.79 4.58
C LEU A 1236 18.41 69.81 6.11
N ILE A 1237 19.32 70.66 6.55
CA ILE A 1237 19.74 70.86 7.93
C ILE A 1237 19.33 72.28 8.32
N THR A 1238 18.47 72.40 9.32
CA THR A 1238 17.97 73.67 9.85
C THR A 1238 18.10 73.69 11.37
N ARG A 1239 18.01 74.87 12.00
CA ARG A 1239 17.98 74.95 13.47
C ARG A 1239 16.58 74.71 14.05
N SER A 1240 15.54 74.99 13.27
CA SER A 1240 14.14 74.99 13.69
C SER A 1240 13.44 73.64 13.50
N ALA A 1241 13.94 72.79 12.60
CA ALA A 1241 13.36 71.49 12.29
C ALA A 1241 14.43 70.38 12.26
N PRO A 1242 14.07 69.12 12.59
CA PRO A 1242 15.02 68.03 12.55
C PRO A 1242 15.40 67.70 11.09
N ASP A 1243 16.67 67.33 10.88
CA ASP A 1243 17.26 67.01 9.58
C ASP A 1243 16.33 66.13 8.72
N GLN A 1244 16.09 66.55 7.47
CA GLN A 1244 15.16 65.87 6.58
C GLN A 1244 15.75 65.74 5.17
N LEU A 1245 15.59 64.56 4.57
CA LEU A 1245 15.95 64.33 3.18
C LEU A 1245 14.94 65.02 2.26
N VAL A 1246 15.44 65.79 1.28
CA VAL A 1246 14.65 66.53 0.31
C VAL A 1246 15.09 66.20 -1.12
N GLN A 1247 14.14 66.22 -2.03
CA GLN A 1247 14.37 66.18 -3.47
C GLN A 1247 14.08 67.56 -4.04
N VAL A 1248 15.14 68.23 -4.50
CA VAL A 1248 15.07 69.55 -5.12
C VAL A 1248 14.28 69.49 -6.41
N THR A 1249 13.45 70.50 -6.65
CA THR A 1249 12.66 70.61 -7.88
C THR A 1249 13.53 70.91 -9.10
N LEU A 1250 13.20 70.26 -10.22
CA LEU A 1250 13.74 70.61 -11.52
C LEU A 1250 13.07 71.88 -12.04
N PRO A 1251 13.85 72.89 -12.44
CA PRO A 1251 13.30 74.11 -13.01
C PRO A 1251 12.86 73.91 -14.48
N ASP A 1252 11.73 74.51 -14.89
CA ASP A 1252 11.11 74.28 -16.21
C ASP A 1252 12.03 74.67 -17.39
N GLY A 1253 12.12 73.83 -18.43
CA GLY A 1253 12.97 74.08 -19.61
C GLY A 1253 14.42 73.59 -19.50
N VAL A 1254 14.75 72.79 -18.47
CA VAL A 1254 16.03 72.10 -18.37
C VAL A 1254 15.76 70.61 -18.59
N ASP A 1255 15.96 70.13 -19.82
CA ASP A 1255 16.19 68.69 -20.02
C ASP A 1255 17.66 68.41 -19.64
N PRO A 1256 17.90 67.61 -18.58
CA PRO A 1256 19.25 67.17 -18.29
C PRO A 1256 19.61 66.09 -19.32
N GLY A 1257 20.51 66.42 -20.25
CA GLY A 1257 21.34 65.42 -20.92
C GLY A 1257 22.20 64.67 -19.91
#